data_AF-A0A0D8XK00-F1
#
_entry.id   AF-A0A0D8XK00-F1
#
_cell.length_a   1.000
_cell.length_b   1.000
_cell.length_c   1.000
_cell.angle_alpha   90.00
_cell.angle_beta   90.00
_cell.angle_gamma   90.00
#
_symmetry.space_group_name_H-M   'P 1'
#
loop_
_entity.id
_entity.type
_entity.pdbx_description
1 polymer ?
#
loop_
_entity_poly.entity_id
_entity_poly.type
_entity_poly.pdbx_seq_one_letter_code
_entity_poly.pdbx_strand_id
1 'polypeptide(L)'
;MLHERYGTDQNQACLNSKDGRWIPKKKENVYITKTIYFGVKCVVKYSLTQNGKNTVLMELLGACEKKSFNNISVSVILSWGIRAAELGFLYPSIPSRFEVVTAAVTRLLSRLFGDFHEENLKLINKLADLVQNLVMHLLMMEPTSSNDNVMRLHSYYSFLLNTDSILSQRIRGNWIASYCETRWKILVQDGNYATAMKIRRMCTAALVLCTGECANSVLFSIIPTVEQLIQVLEAVSSMGPSASTVFLTVFEIVGDLVSHHTKFPLTASVALLSVPWLTDPELQLQSRRHVNSLPLLKEMSRLAKINIGSASLSSFDSGDDVLVYTLSALSLVDGFCDWRRTILLSALSSQRSPLIQAALSHLSMFVTSLDAPSLQRLLIPAIELASSSSFLCSDVDMSCILNALSQSLCASHPNSVHSSSEVTCIGCQELVGGTPIRERDKIEHLPGLFELLIKVLTDHKYEKEKHVRLDAAGLLLAAICHVQCPLDVYFQVVKASLSFINDEDEDVRNVYQPAFKVIVSGPMPTELVETIFYEHMCTKYPIECEQTMMEASTPFLVVAARYSSSSDLSNRCIHQLLIRALRFLDSVAIFNDCKRTMLQLSEQEFLDSRDLRRFFARRKRAFCSTIINEMLSLWRSDSEYSDDVFYEEIDNMLQTVIELFSFETFISLLCYSFIDSSMYLIPSVLLSDKKNGEISYFPPVLEKPMNSVRRKFLKSFIKEYCDVDLVWLLYTKRYSCIVCVLQNIALDTSGYLEILQNIFTWQMRCNQQETFSLTALMKYNCEYLGFLLSFRRSLLDDDHYEQRANLLASFATIIKLIDVKFLEETCNKVIVVLRAATTIGEESVTVWTEFVRRLSDGIREITAKKAPIINI
;
A
#
# COMPACT_ATOMS: atom_id res chain seq x y z
N MET A 1 31.86 -13.42 -22.78
CA MET A 1 31.36 -12.27 -23.57
C MET A 1 30.33 -11.55 -22.72
N LEU A 2 30.80 -10.62 -21.88
CA LEU A 2 30.03 -9.87 -20.89
C LEU A 2 30.93 -8.73 -20.35
N HIS A 3 30.29 -7.64 -19.91
CA HIS A 3 30.80 -6.44 -19.19
C HIS A 3 31.53 -5.37 -20.04
N GLU A 4 31.28 -4.07 -19.84
CA GLU A 4 31.64 -3.31 -18.63
C GLU A 4 30.70 -2.14 -18.25
N ARG A 5 30.65 -1.87 -16.93
CA ARG A 5 30.12 -0.71 -16.21
C ARG A 5 31.28 -0.10 -15.39
N TYR A 6 31.19 1.21 -15.12
CA TYR A 6 32.02 2.04 -14.20
C TYR A 6 33.49 2.19 -14.63
N GLY A 7 34.11 3.37 -14.76
CA GLY A 7 33.97 4.67 -14.09
C GLY A 7 35.32 4.97 -13.42
N THR A 8 35.94 6.13 -13.66
CA THR A 8 36.79 6.88 -12.70
C THR A 8 37.45 8.10 -13.35
N ASP A 9 37.41 9.20 -12.59
CA ASP A 9 38.27 10.38 -12.71
C ASP A 9 39.73 10.06 -13.00
N GLN A 10 40.38 10.82 -13.90
CA GLN A 10 41.82 11.03 -13.85
C GLN A 10 42.18 12.49 -14.11
N ASN A 11 42.29 13.24 -13.00
CA ASN A 11 43.21 14.36 -12.89
C ASN A 11 44.64 13.83 -13.16
N GLN A 12 45.20 14.14 -14.33
CA GLN A 12 46.64 13.96 -14.53
C GLN A 12 47.38 15.16 -13.97
N ALA A 13 48.15 14.89 -12.94
CA ALA A 13 49.13 15.81 -12.43
C ALA A 13 50.47 15.03 -12.34
N CYS A 14 51.61 15.67 -12.62
CA CYS A 14 52.95 15.09 -12.44
C CYS A 14 53.67 15.66 -11.22
N LEU A 15 54.19 14.77 -10.35
CA LEU A 15 54.98 15.10 -9.15
C LEU A 15 56.39 15.53 -9.57
N ASN A 16 56.85 16.68 -9.09
CA ASN A 16 58.26 17.07 -9.18
C ASN A 16 58.92 16.74 -7.83
N SER A 17 60.05 16.03 -7.86
CA SER A 17 60.81 15.66 -6.67
C SER A 17 61.49 16.90 -6.10
N LYS A 18 60.81 17.62 -5.20
CA LYS A 18 61.44 18.21 -4.00
C LYS A 18 60.49 18.82 -2.98
N ASP A 19 59.21 19.09 -3.27
CA ASP A 19 58.23 19.49 -2.24
C ASP A 19 56.79 19.17 -2.72
N GLY A 20 56.07 18.30 -2.01
CA GLY A 20 54.82 17.68 -2.48
C GLY A 20 53.56 18.57 -2.47
N ARG A 21 53.37 19.45 -3.47
CA ARG A 21 52.07 20.09 -3.82
C ARG A 21 51.84 20.16 -5.34
N TRP A 22 50.58 20.04 -5.77
CA TRP A 22 50.13 20.08 -7.18
C TRP A 22 49.84 21.52 -7.68
N ILE A 23 50.33 21.91 -8.88
CA ILE A 23 49.99 23.17 -9.58
C ILE A 23 49.64 22.87 -11.06
N PRO A 24 48.51 23.33 -11.63
CA PRO A 24 48.22 23.19 -13.07
C PRO A 24 48.86 24.28 -13.96
N LYS A 25 49.29 23.91 -15.18
CA LYS A 25 49.91 24.78 -16.21
C LYS A 25 48.99 25.93 -16.66
N LYS A 26 49.51 27.16 -16.66
CA LYS A 26 48.95 28.32 -17.41
C LYS A 26 49.12 28.11 -18.92
N LYS A 27 48.02 28.16 -19.69
CA LYS A 27 48.05 28.48 -21.13
C LYS A 27 47.99 30.00 -21.28
N GLU A 28 48.95 30.57 -22.01
CA GLU A 28 48.96 31.98 -22.39
C GLU A 28 47.80 32.27 -23.35
N ASN A 29 46.97 33.25 -22.99
CA ASN A 29 45.96 33.83 -23.88
C ASN A 29 46.54 35.11 -24.50
N VAL A 30 46.64 35.13 -25.83
CA VAL A 30 46.88 36.33 -26.63
C VAL A 30 45.63 37.21 -26.57
N TYR A 31 45.76 38.43 -26.05
CA TYR A 31 44.68 39.41 -25.97
C TYR A 31 44.55 40.15 -27.31
N ILE A 32 43.43 39.99 -28.01
CA ILE A 32 43.00 40.91 -29.07
C ILE A 32 41.84 41.74 -28.52
N THR A 33 42.14 42.99 -28.16
CA THR A 33 41.16 43.97 -27.71
C THR A 33 40.47 44.57 -28.94
N LYS A 34 39.21 44.21 -29.20
CA LYS A 34 38.33 44.98 -30.10
C LYS A 34 37.17 45.54 -29.27
N THR A 35 37.31 46.80 -28.91
CA THR A 35 36.30 47.60 -28.19
C THR A 35 35.16 47.93 -29.14
N ILE A 36 33.94 47.45 -28.85
CA ILE A 36 32.70 47.95 -29.48
C ILE A 36 31.95 48.71 -28.39
N TYR A 37 31.83 50.02 -28.56
CA TYR A 37 31.09 50.90 -27.64
C TYR A 37 29.58 50.64 -27.80
N PHE A 38 28.92 50.18 -26.73
CA PHE A 38 27.47 50.27 -26.56
C PHE A 38 27.21 51.27 -25.42
N GLY A 39 26.64 52.41 -25.75
CA GLY A 39 26.38 53.51 -24.82
C GLY A 39 25.19 53.23 -23.91
N VAL A 40 25.41 52.49 -22.81
CA VAL A 40 24.73 52.64 -21.52
C VAL A 40 25.72 52.17 -20.45
N LYS A 41 26.06 53.01 -19.47
CA LYS A 41 26.92 52.64 -18.34
C LYS A 41 26.23 51.58 -17.47
N CYS A 42 26.52 50.31 -17.72
CA CYS A 42 26.43 49.25 -16.73
C CYS A 42 27.72 48.44 -16.82
N VAL A 43 28.69 48.76 -15.96
CA VAL A 43 29.96 48.03 -15.88
C VAL A 43 29.71 46.75 -15.11
N VAL A 44 29.58 45.65 -15.81
CA VAL A 44 29.64 44.30 -15.22
C VAL A 44 30.75 43.54 -15.95
N LYS A 45 31.84 43.26 -15.22
CA LYS A 45 33.00 42.51 -15.71
C LYS A 45 32.72 41.00 -15.62
N TYR A 46 32.65 40.29 -16.74
CA TYR A 46 32.75 38.82 -16.78
C TYR A 46 33.62 38.33 -17.95
N SER A 47 34.27 37.18 -17.73
CA SER A 47 35.17 36.52 -18.67
C SER A 47 34.42 35.94 -19.88
N LEU A 48 34.92 36.23 -21.07
CA LEU A 48 34.28 35.89 -22.35
C LEU A 48 34.73 34.51 -22.84
N THR A 49 33.93 33.49 -22.55
CA THR A 49 33.76 32.33 -23.44
C THR A 49 32.39 32.42 -24.12
N GLN A 50 32.21 31.75 -25.26
CA GLN A 50 31.00 31.82 -26.09
C GLN A 50 29.70 31.45 -25.32
N ASN A 51 29.82 30.70 -24.21
CA ASN A 51 28.73 30.42 -23.26
C ASN A 51 28.35 31.63 -22.38
N GLY A 52 29.29 32.50 -22.01
CA GLY A 52 29.04 33.66 -21.13
C GLY A 52 28.20 34.78 -21.76
N LYS A 53 28.16 34.88 -23.09
CA LYS A 53 27.31 35.88 -23.80
C LYS A 53 25.82 35.54 -23.72
N ASN A 54 25.46 34.25 -23.64
CA ASN A 54 24.07 33.79 -23.65
C ASN A 54 23.42 33.86 -22.26
N THR A 55 24.18 33.63 -21.18
CA THR A 55 23.68 33.75 -19.80
C THR A 55 23.30 35.20 -19.46
N VAL A 56 24.12 36.16 -19.91
CA VAL A 56 23.84 37.60 -19.74
C VAL A 56 22.58 38.04 -20.49
N LEU A 57 22.34 37.50 -21.70
CA LEU A 57 21.12 37.79 -22.47
C LEU A 57 19.86 37.22 -21.79
N MET A 58 19.95 36.02 -21.20
CA MET A 58 18.83 35.37 -20.50
C MET A 58 18.51 36.05 -19.16
N GLU A 59 19.52 36.50 -18.41
CA GLU A 59 19.32 37.31 -17.18
C GLU A 59 18.78 38.70 -17.49
N LEU A 60 19.22 39.33 -18.60
CA LEU A 60 18.65 40.58 -19.10
C LEU A 60 17.18 40.40 -19.49
N LEU A 61 16.82 39.34 -20.24
CA LEU A 61 15.45 39.07 -20.65
C LEU A 61 14.53 38.73 -19.46
N GLY A 62 15.01 37.98 -18.46
CA GLY A 62 14.28 37.69 -17.22
C GLY A 62 14.08 38.92 -16.31
N ALA A 63 15.03 39.86 -16.32
CA ALA A 63 14.86 41.16 -15.66
C ALA A 63 13.93 42.12 -16.44
N CYS A 64 13.82 41.94 -17.77
CA CYS A 64 13.02 42.76 -18.68
C CYS A 64 11.51 42.44 -18.66
N GLU A 65 11.07 41.24 -18.27
CA GLU A 65 9.63 40.95 -18.09
C GLU A 65 9.00 41.75 -16.92
N LYS A 66 9.81 42.28 -15.99
CA LYS A 66 9.36 42.97 -14.77
C LYS A 66 9.49 44.50 -14.78
N LYS A 67 10.10 45.13 -15.79
CA LYS A 67 10.34 46.59 -15.84
C LYS A 67 9.98 47.20 -17.21
N SER A 68 9.50 48.45 -17.22
CA SER A 68 9.06 49.13 -18.44
C SER A 68 10.20 49.41 -19.42
N PHE A 69 9.93 49.16 -20.70
CA PHE A 69 10.86 49.23 -21.84
C PHE A 69 11.17 50.64 -22.35
N ASN A 70 10.99 51.68 -21.53
CA ASN A 70 11.04 53.06 -22.03
C ASN A 70 12.44 53.53 -22.49
N ASN A 71 13.51 52.76 -22.23
CA ASN A 71 14.90 53.19 -22.43
C ASN A 71 15.73 52.33 -23.41
N ILE A 72 15.16 51.32 -24.08
CA ILE A 72 15.89 50.49 -25.08
C ILE A 72 15.31 50.77 -26.47
N SER A 73 16.18 51.12 -27.43
CA SER A 73 15.77 51.34 -28.82
C SER A 73 15.20 50.06 -29.44
N VAL A 74 14.05 50.17 -30.10
CA VAL A 74 13.38 49.07 -30.84
C VAL A 74 14.33 48.42 -31.86
N SER A 75 15.21 49.21 -32.49
CA SER A 75 16.22 48.69 -33.44
C SER A 75 17.19 47.69 -32.80
N VAL A 76 17.53 47.86 -31.52
CA VAL A 76 18.43 46.94 -30.78
C VAL A 76 17.70 45.62 -30.50
N ILE A 77 16.44 45.70 -30.06
CA ILE A 77 15.60 44.52 -29.78
C ILE A 77 15.37 43.71 -31.06
N LEU A 78 15.08 44.37 -32.17
CA LEU A 78 14.95 43.74 -33.49
C LEU A 78 16.26 43.05 -33.92
N SER A 79 17.41 43.69 -33.71
CA SER A 79 18.70 43.09 -34.03
C SER A 79 18.98 41.82 -33.22
N TRP A 80 18.56 41.78 -31.95
CA TRP A 80 18.69 40.59 -31.09
C TRP A 80 17.78 39.46 -31.56
N GLY A 81 16.51 39.77 -31.87
CA GLY A 81 15.56 38.79 -32.41
C GLY A 81 16.04 38.18 -33.72
N ILE A 82 16.51 39.02 -34.66
CA ILE A 82 17.05 38.57 -35.96
C ILE A 82 18.26 37.67 -35.73
N ARG A 83 19.19 38.08 -34.86
CA ARG A 83 20.40 37.29 -34.63
C ARG A 83 20.11 35.96 -33.94
N ALA A 84 19.18 35.94 -32.98
CA ALA A 84 18.76 34.70 -32.31
C ALA A 84 18.09 33.74 -33.30
N ALA A 85 17.21 34.25 -34.17
CA ALA A 85 16.55 33.45 -35.19
C ALA A 85 17.54 32.91 -36.24
N GLU A 86 18.46 33.75 -36.74
CA GLU A 86 19.53 33.33 -37.67
C GLU A 86 20.42 32.24 -37.06
N LEU A 87 20.83 32.40 -35.79
CA LEU A 87 21.65 31.41 -35.08
C LEU A 87 20.90 30.10 -34.84
N GLY A 88 19.57 30.14 -34.75
CA GLY A 88 18.73 28.95 -34.65
C GLY A 88 18.89 28.03 -35.87
N PHE A 89 18.99 28.60 -37.08
CA PHE A 89 19.10 27.85 -38.34
C PHE A 89 20.51 27.35 -38.68
N LEU A 90 21.53 27.71 -37.90
CA LEU A 90 22.92 27.25 -38.14
C LEU A 90 23.19 25.81 -37.66
N TYR A 91 22.24 25.22 -36.93
CA TYR A 91 22.38 23.89 -36.35
C TYR A 91 21.34 22.93 -36.96
N PRO A 92 21.67 21.63 -37.14
CA PRO A 92 20.75 20.63 -37.67
C PRO A 92 19.47 20.45 -36.83
N SER A 93 19.57 20.66 -35.52
CA SER A 93 18.46 20.83 -34.60
C SER A 93 18.60 22.18 -33.91
N ILE A 94 17.52 22.96 -33.87
CA ILE A 94 17.55 24.29 -33.28
C ILE A 94 17.75 24.15 -31.77
N PRO A 95 18.83 24.71 -31.18
CA PRO A 95 19.03 24.64 -29.74
C PRO A 95 17.90 25.38 -29.00
N SER A 96 17.26 24.72 -28.03
CA SER A 96 16.10 25.25 -27.27
C SER A 96 16.30 26.66 -26.72
N ARG A 97 17.53 26.99 -26.30
CA ARG A 97 17.93 28.33 -25.83
C ARG A 97 17.69 29.45 -26.86
N PHE A 98 17.89 29.22 -28.15
CA PHE A 98 17.68 30.23 -29.19
C PHE A 98 16.21 30.40 -29.53
N GLU A 99 15.42 29.32 -29.44
CA GLU A 99 13.97 29.38 -29.59
C GLU A 99 13.32 30.15 -28.44
N VAL A 100 13.76 29.93 -27.19
CA VAL A 100 13.26 30.66 -26.02
C VAL A 100 13.55 32.17 -26.16
N VAL A 101 14.76 32.55 -26.56
CA VAL A 101 15.13 33.95 -26.79
C VAL A 101 14.28 34.56 -27.92
N THR A 102 14.11 33.85 -29.02
CA THR A 102 13.33 34.35 -30.17
C THR A 102 11.84 34.47 -29.82
N ALA A 103 11.27 33.51 -29.09
CA ALA A 103 9.89 33.57 -28.60
C ALA A 103 9.67 34.72 -27.60
N ALA A 104 10.61 34.97 -26.70
CA ALA A 104 10.53 36.09 -25.76
C ALA A 104 10.59 37.45 -26.48
N VAL A 105 11.52 37.60 -27.44
CA VAL A 105 11.66 38.85 -28.21
C VAL A 105 10.44 39.09 -29.10
N THR A 106 9.92 38.07 -29.78
CA THR A 106 8.70 38.21 -30.62
C THR A 106 7.46 38.52 -29.79
N ARG A 107 7.29 37.91 -28.61
CA ARG A 107 6.21 38.25 -27.66
C ARG A 107 6.30 39.69 -27.16
N LEU A 108 7.50 40.22 -26.98
CA LEU A 108 7.70 41.61 -26.62
C LEU A 108 7.33 42.54 -27.79
N LEU A 109 7.80 42.19 -28.99
CA LEU A 109 7.59 42.99 -30.21
C LEU A 109 6.16 42.91 -30.75
N SER A 110 5.36 41.92 -30.36
CA SER A 110 3.94 41.83 -30.72
C SER A 110 3.07 42.92 -30.09
N ARG A 111 3.61 43.66 -29.11
CA ARG A 111 2.95 44.81 -28.45
C ARG A 111 3.38 46.16 -29.03
N LEU A 112 4.13 46.15 -30.13
CA LEU A 112 4.57 47.38 -30.79
C LEU A 112 3.39 48.07 -31.47
N PHE A 113 3.20 49.36 -31.18
CA PHE A 113 2.21 50.23 -31.80
C PHE A 113 2.85 51.59 -32.11
N GLY A 114 2.53 52.18 -33.27
CA GLY A 114 2.99 53.52 -33.68
C GLY A 114 3.65 53.57 -35.07
N ASP A 115 4.01 54.77 -35.50
CA ASP A 115 4.69 55.01 -36.78
C ASP A 115 6.19 54.70 -36.67
N PHE A 116 6.68 53.78 -37.50
CA PHE A 116 8.08 53.36 -37.51
C PHE A 116 8.83 53.96 -38.71
N HIS A 117 10.08 54.38 -38.47
CA HIS A 117 11.00 54.74 -39.56
C HIS A 117 11.24 53.55 -40.50
N GLU A 118 11.52 53.85 -41.77
CA GLU A 118 11.69 52.86 -42.84
C GLU A 118 12.73 51.77 -42.52
N GLU A 119 13.83 52.13 -41.83
CA GLU A 119 14.86 51.18 -41.40
C GLU A 119 14.34 50.16 -40.37
N ASN A 120 13.49 50.60 -39.43
CA ASN A 120 12.88 49.70 -38.45
C ASN A 120 11.84 48.78 -39.11
N LEU A 121 11.09 49.29 -40.08
CA LEU A 121 10.15 48.47 -40.88
C LEU A 121 10.88 47.37 -41.68
N LYS A 122 12.07 47.67 -42.23
CA LYS A 122 12.92 46.66 -42.89
C LYS A 122 13.38 45.57 -41.91
N LEU A 123 13.79 45.95 -40.70
CA LEU A 123 14.20 44.99 -39.67
C LEU A 123 13.03 44.15 -39.14
N ILE A 124 11.84 44.76 -38.95
CA ILE A 124 10.61 44.05 -38.56
C ILE A 124 10.27 43.00 -39.63
N ASN A 125 10.26 43.39 -40.91
CA ASN A 125 10.01 42.45 -42.01
C ASN A 125 11.03 41.32 -42.07
N LYS A 126 12.33 41.63 -41.91
CA LYS A 126 13.38 40.60 -41.88
C LYS A 126 13.18 39.61 -40.72
N LEU A 127 12.81 40.10 -39.53
CA LEU A 127 12.51 39.21 -38.40
C LEU A 127 11.26 38.38 -38.67
N ALA A 128 10.22 38.97 -39.27
CA ALA A 128 8.99 38.26 -39.64
C ALA A 128 9.27 37.11 -40.62
N ASP A 129 10.15 37.30 -41.61
CA ASP A 129 10.57 36.23 -42.53
C ASP A 129 11.25 35.07 -41.79
N LEU A 130 12.15 35.38 -40.86
CA LEU A 130 12.85 34.37 -40.06
C LEU A 130 11.88 33.64 -39.13
N VAL A 131 10.92 34.35 -38.54
CA VAL A 131 9.88 33.76 -37.67
C VAL A 131 8.94 32.86 -38.47
N GLN A 132 8.59 33.19 -39.71
CA GLN A 132 7.82 32.28 -40.58
C GLN A 132 8.57 30.95 -40.81
N ASN A 133 9.88 30.99 -41.06
CA ASN A 133 10.68 29.78 -41.20
C ASN A 133 10.73 28.95 -39.90
N LEU A 134 10.73 29.60 -38.73
CA LEU A 134 10.67 28.92 -37.44
C LEU A 134 9.30 28.25 -37.22
N VAL A 135 8.22 28.92 -37.61
CA VAL A 135 6.87 28.32 -37.60
C VAL A 135 6.82 27.09 -38.51
N MET A 136 7.37 27.18 -39.73
CA MET A 136 7.45 26.01 -40.63
C MET A 136 8.22 24.85 -40.00
N HIS A 137 9.37 25.13 -39.37
CA HIS A 137 10.16 24.11 -38.70
C HIS A 137 9.38 23.42 -37.58
N LEU A 138 8.70 24.22 -36.73
CA LEU A 138 7.87 23.71 -35.64
C LEU A 138 6.70 22.83 -36.12
N LEU A 139 6.07 23.19 -37.24
CA LEU A 139 4.94 22.43 -37.81
C LEU A 139 5.35 21.23 -38.68
N MET A 140 6.65 21.12 -39.02
CA MET A 140 7.20 19.97 -39.75
C MET A 140 7.72 18.87 -38.82
N MET A 141 8.06 19.19 -37.57
CA MET A 141 8.43 18.20 -36.56
C MET A 141 7.19 17.37 -36.14
N GLU A 142 7.40 16.14 -35.66
CA GLU A 142 6.31 15.37 -35.07
C GLU A 142 5.71 16.16 -33.89
N PRO A 143 4.40 16.44 -33.91
CA PRO A 143 3.78 17.28 -32.90
C PRO A 143 3.75 16.54 -31.55
N THR A 144 4.68 16.92 -30.68
CA THR A 144 4.54 16.67 -29.24
C THR A 144 3.52 17.66 -28.69
N SER A 145 2.52 17.17 -27.96
CA SER A 145 1.45 17.97 -27.32
C SER A 145 1.95 18.83 -26.16
N SER A 146 3.20 19.33 -26.23
CA SER A 146 3.78 20.16 -25.18
C SER A 146 3.17 21.56 -25.23
N ASN A 147 2.69 22.03 -24.07
CA ASN A 147 2.22 23.41 -23.88
C ASN A 147 3.29 24.44 -24.31
N ASP A 148 4.57 24.07 -24.20
CA ASP A 148 5.70 24.88 -24.66
C ASP A 148 5.64 25.23 -26.15
N ASN A 149 5.27 24.28 -27.01
CA ASN A 149 5.15 24.53 -28.45
C ASN A 149 3.99 25.47 -28.77
N VAL A 150 2.86 25.32 -28.08
CA VAL A 150 1.70 26.23 -28.19
C VAL A 150 2.11 27.66 -27.80
N MET A 151 2.82 27.81 -26.68
CA MET A 151 3.29 29.12 -26.20
C MET A 151 4.32 29.79 -27.11
N ARG A 152 5.17 29.00 -27.79
CA ARG A 152 6.09 29.50 -28.84
C ARG A 152 5.31 29.97 -30.06
N LEU A 153 4.40 29.14 -30.57
CA LEU A 153 3.54 29.49 -31.72
C LEU A 153 2.70 30.73 -31.44
N HIS A 154 2.12 30.86 -30.24
CA HIS A 154 1.37 32.06 -29.83
C HIS A 154 2.24 33.33 -29.92
N SER A 155 3.49 33.24 -29.47
CA SER A 155 4.42 34.38 -29.50
C SER A 155 4.79 34.76 -30.95
N TYR A 156 4.99 33.76 -31.81
CA TYR A 156 5.30 33.96 -33.23
C TYR A 156 4.11 34.50 -34.01
N TYR A 157 2.92 33.91 -33.87
CA TYR A 157 1.70 34.38 -34.53
C TYR A 157 1.32 35.79 -34.09
N SER A 158 1.39 36.09 -32.80
CA SER A 158 1.14 37.45 -32.30
C SER A 158 2.06 38.48 -32.97
N PHE A 159 3.35 38.16 -33.12
CA PHE A 159 4.30 39.06 -33.80
C PHE A 159 4.04 39.20 -35.30
N LEU A 160 3.77 38.09 -36.00
CA LEU A 160 3.49 38.09 -37.43
C LEU A 160 2.20 38.88 -37.76
N LEU A 161 1.14 38.67 -36.98
CA LEU A 161 -0.14 39.35 -37.16
C LEU A 161 -0.04 40.84 -36.79
N ASN A 162 0.74 41.19 -35.76
CA ASN A 162 1.01 42.59 -35.45
C ASN A 162 1.83 43.27 -36.56
N THR A 163 2.77 42.56 -37.19
CA THR A 163 3.54 43.06 -38.33
C THR A 163 2.63 43.38 -39.52
N ASP A 164 1.68 42.48 -39.83
CA ASP A 164 0.64 42.72 -40.83
C ASP A 164 -0.19 43.98 -40.50
N SER A 165 -0.56 44.18 -39.23
CA SER A 165 -1.27 45.38 -38.78
C SER A 165 -0.43 46.67 -38.95
N ILE A 166 0.85 46.64 -38.58
CA ILE A 166 1.78 47.79 -38.71
C ILE A 166 1.95 48.18 -40.18
N LEU A 167 2.04 47.18 -41.07
CA LEU A 167 2.25 47.40 -42.51
C LEU A 167 0.93 47.61 -43.28
N SER A 168 -0.22 47.53 -42.61
CA SER A 168 -1.56 47.54 -43.24
C SER A 168 -1.68 46.50 -44.37
N GLN A 169 -1.11 45.31 -44.13
CA GLN A 169 -1.08 44.17 -45.06
C GLN A 169 -1.74 42.95 -44.41
N ARG A 170 -2.07 41.93 -45.22
CA ARG A 170 -2.57 40.62 -44.74
C ARG A 170 -1.73 39.45 -45.24
N ILE A 171 -0.47 39.72 -45.58
CA ILE A 171 0.40 38.75 -46.26
C ILE A 171 0.73 37.60 -45.32
N ARG A 172 1.09 37.89 -44.07
CA ARG A 172 1.52 36.88 -43.10
C ARG A 172 0.33 36.08 -42.59
N GLY A 173 -0.80 36.72 -42.31
CA GLY A 173 -2.05 36.05 -41.92
C GLY A 173 -2.55 35.08 -42.99
N ASN A 174 -2.59 35.52 -44.26
CA ASN A 174 -2.97 34.65 -45.38
C ASN A 174 -1.97 33.49 -45.57
N TRP A 175 -0.68 33.73 -45.34
CA TRP A 175 0.33 32.69 -45.37
C TRP A 175 0.13 31.64 -44.28
N ILE A 176 -0.14 32.03 -43.02
CA ILE A 176 -0.41 31.09 -41.92
C ILE A 176 -1.59 30.17 -42.30
N ALA A 177 -2.69 30.77 -42.77
CA ALA A 177 -3.88 30.04 -43.20
C ALA A 177 -3.57 29.06 -44.34
N SER A 178 -2.93 29.56 -45.41
CA SER A 178 -2.59 28.76 -46.60
C SER A 178 -1.61 27.64 -46.27
N TYR A 179 -0.63 27.88 -45.40
CA TYR A 179 0.37 26.89 -45.01
C TYR A 179 -0.25 25.77 -44.17
N CYS A 180 -1.09 26.12 -43.19
CA CYS A 180 -1.82 25.13 -42.38
C CYS A 180 -2.74 24.25 -43.26
N GLU A 181 -3.47 24.86 -44.20
CA GLU A 181 -4.34 24.13 -45.12
C GLU A 181 -3.56 23.25 -46.10
N THR A 182 -2.40 23.71 -46.58
CA THR A 182 -1.52 22.91 -47.45
C THR A 182 -0.95 21.72 -46.69
N ARG A 183 -0.48 21.94 -45.46
CA ARG A 183 0.07 20.89 -44.60
C ARG A 183 -0.99 19.85 -44.24
N TRP A 184 -2.22 20.29 -43.98
CA TRP A 184 -3.37 19.41 -43.80
C TRP A 184 -3.58 18.49 -45.00
N LYS A 185 -3.67 19.05 -46.21
CA LYS A 185 -3.90 18.27 -47.44
C LYS A 185 -2.83 17.21 -47.68
N ILE A 186 -1.56 17.57 -47.46
CA ILE A 186 -0.44 16.63 -47.59
C ILE A 186 -0.59 15.47 -46.60
N LEU A 187 -0.80 15.77 -45.32
CA LEU A 187 -0.89 14.74 -44.29
C LEU A 187 -2.12 13.83 -44.45
N VAL A 188 -3.25 14.39 -44.91
CA VAL A 188 -4.46 13.62 -45.20
C VAL A 188 -4.27 12.72 -46.43
N GLN A 189 -3.58 13.20 -47.47
CA GLN A 189 -3.22 12.36 -48.63
C GLN A 189 -2.30 11.20 -48.23
N ASP A 190 -1.41 11.43 -47.26
CA ASP A 190 -0.53 10.41 -46.68
C ASP A 190 -1.25 9.49 -45.65
N GLY A 191 -2.56 9.69 -45.41
CA GLY A 191 -3.35 8.92 -44.43
C GLY A 191 -3.07 9.25 -42.96
N ASN A 192 -2.28 10.29 -42.67
CA ASN A 192 -1.86 10.67 -41.31
C ASN A 192 -2.81 11.69 -40.66
N TYR A 193 -4.07 11.28 -40.47
CA TYR A 193 -5.13 12.12 -39.90
C TYR A 193 -4.83 12.59 -38.48
N ALA A 194 -4.19 11.76 -37.65
CA ALA A 194 -3.85 12.12 -36.27
C ALA A 194 -2.86 13.29 -36.19
N THR A 195 -1.79 13.25 -36.99
CA THR A 195 -0.81 14.34 -37.05
C THR A 195 -1.41 15.60 -37.65
N ALA A 196 -2.24 15.44 -38.68
CA ALA A 196 -2.95 16.56 -39.31
C ALA A 196 -3.84 17.31 -38.30
N MET A 197 -4.60 16.56 -37.49
CA MET A 197 -5.44 17.14 -36.43
C MET A 197 -4.63 17.77 -35.30
N LYS A 198 -3.51 17.14 -34.87
CA LYS A 198 -2.64 17.70 -33.81
C LYS A 198 -2.05 19.05 -34.20
N ILE A 199 -1.59 19.18 -35.45
CA ILE A 199 -1.09 20.45 -35.99
C ILE A 199 -2.19 21.51 -35.99
N ARG A 200 -3.40 21.15 -36.43
CA ARG A 200 -4.56 22.08 -36.38
C ARG A 200 -4.87 22.52 -34.95
N ARG A 201 -4.85 21.61 -33.98
CA ARG A 201 -5.02 21.96 -32.56
C ARG A 201 -3.95 22.93 -32.09
N MET A 202 -2.67 22.63 -32.30
CA MET A 202 -1.57 23.50 -31.89
C MET A 202 -1.70 24.92 -32.47
N CYS A 203 -2.05 25.02 -33.75
CA CYS A 203 -2.29 26.32 -34.39
C CYS A 203 -3.52 27.04 -33.81
N THR A 204 -4.60 26.31 -33.56
CA THR A 204 -5.82 26.85 -32.96
C THR A 204 -5.56 27.38 -31.56
N ALA A 205 -5.00 26.56 -30.66
CA ALA A 205 -4.66 26.93 -29.29
C ALA A 205 -3.75 28.19 -29.25
N ALA A 206 -2.78 28.28 -30.14
CA ALA A 206 -1.89 29.44 -30.23
C ALA A 206 -2.57 30.72 -30.73
N LEU A 207 -3.46 30.61 -31.72
CA LEU A 207 -4.16 31.75 -32.33
C LEU A 207 -5.29 32.30 -31.45
N VAL A 208 -5.94 31.43 -30.69
CA VAL A 208 -6.96 31.80 -29.72
C VAL A 208 -6.41 32.74 -28.64
N LEU A 209 -5.13 32.62 -28.31
CA LEU A 209 -4.43 33.52 -27.37
C LEU A 209 -4.03 34.87 -28.01
N CYS A 210 -4.07 34.99 -29.34
CA CYS A 210 -3.71 36.21 -30.05
C CYS A 210 -4.85 37.25 -29.98
N THR A 211 -4.51 38.55 -30.07
CA THR A 211 -5.48 39.65 -30.02
C THR A 211 -5.57 40.37 -31.37
N GLY A 212 -6.75 40.90 -31.71
CA GLY A 212 -6.99 41.72 -32.91
C GLY A 212 -7.86 41.06 -33.99
N GLU A 213 -8.42 41.86 -34.90
CA GLU A 213 -9.33 41.39 -35.96
C GLU A 213 -8.63 40.47 -36.97
N CYS A 214 -7.36 40.74 -37.30
CA CYS A 214 -6.57 39.88 -38.17
C CYS A 214 -6.40 38.48 -37.57
N ALA A 215 -6.19 38.36 -36.25
CA ALA A 215 -6.09 37.07 -35.57
C ALA A 215 -7.37 36.26 -35.67
N ASN A 216 -8.53 36.89 -35.43
CA ASN A 216 -9.84 36.23 -35.58
C ASN A 216 -10.06 35.75 -37.01
N SER A 217 -9.72 36.55 -38.02
CA SER A 217 -9.88 36.16 -39.42
C SER A 217 -9.03 34.95 -39.81
N VAL A 218 -7.79 34.87 -39.30
CA VAL A 218 -6.88 33.74 -39.54
C VAL A 218 -7.32 32.52 -38.76
N LEU A 219 -7.74 32.68 -37.51
CA LEU A 219 -8.31 31.62 -36.69
C LEU A 219 -9.48 30.93 -37.41
N PHE A 220 -10.46 31.70 -37.91
CA PHE A 220 -11.61 31.15 -38.64
C PHE A 220 -11.25 30.41 -39.93
N SER A 221 -10.08 30.69 -40.52
CA SER A 221 -9.60 30.01 -41.72
C SER A 221 -8.84 28.69 -41.45
N ILE A 222 -8.40 28.46 -40.20
CA ILE A 222 -7.59 27.27 -39.83
C ILE A 222 -8.42 26.23 -39.08
N ILE A 223 -9.48 26.68 -38.40
CA ILE A 223 -10.44 25.78 -37.78
C ILE A 223 -10.98 24.80 -38.85
N PRO A 224 -11.04 23.48 -38.57
CA PRO A 224 -11.55 22.50 -39.52
C PRO A 224 -12.94 22.85 -40.06
N THR A 225 -13.14 22.70 -41.37
CA THR A 225 -14.47 22.82 -41.98
C THR A 225 -15.32 21.58 -41.70
N VAL A 226 -16.63 21.67 -41.98
CA VAL A 226 -17.55 20.55 -41.81
C VAL A 226 -17.14 19.36 -42.68
N GLU A 227 -16.78 19.61 -43.93
CA GLU A 227 -16.35 18.59 -44.89
C GLU A 227 -15.04 17.92 -44.45
N GLN A 228 -14.09 18.71 -43.93
CA GLN A 228 -12.81 18.19 -43.42
C GLN A 228 -13.02 17.29 -42.20
N LEU A 229 -13.95 17.64 -41.31
CA LEU A 229 -14.27 16.83 -40.15
C LEU A 229 -15.06 15.56 -40.53
N ILE A 230 -15.98 15.62 -41.49
CA ILE A 230 -16.63 14.41 -42.05
C ILE A 230 -15.57 13.46 -42.63
N GLN A 231 -14.61 13.98 -43.38
CA GLN A 231 -13.50 13.18 -43.92
C GLN A 231 -12.66 12.52 -42.82
N VAL A 232 -12.43 13.21 -41.69
CA VAL A 232 -11.76 12.61 -40.52
C VAL A 232 -12.61 11.51 -39.90
N LEU A 233 -13.92 11.73 -39.73
CA LEU A 233 -14.83 10.75 -39.15
C LEU A 233 -14.93 9.48 -40.00
N GLU A 234 -14.96 9.61 -41.34
CA GLU A 234 -14.89 8.50 -42.30
C GLU A 234 -13.59 7.72 -42.22
N ALA A 235 -12.47 8.41 -42.03
CA ALA A 235 -11.17 7.75 -41.88
C ALA A 235 -11.09 6.99 -40.54
N VAL A 236 -11.64 7.56 -39.47
CA VAL A 236 -11.53 7.04 -38.10
C VAL A 236 -12.12 5.64 -37.93
N SER A 237 -13.19 5.28 -38.65
CA SER A 237 -13.74 3.91 -38.62
C SER A 237 -12.75 2.83 -39.09
N SER A 238 -11.69 3.21 -39.80
CA SER A 238 -10.63 2.29 -40.27
C SER A 238 -9.32 2.37 -39.48
N MET A 239 -9.21 3.26 -38.48
CA MET A 239 -7.95 3.57 -37.78
C MET A 239 -7.68 2.71 -36.52
N GLY A 240 -8.64 1.89 -36.09
CA GLY A 240 -8.51 1.11 -34.86
C GLY A 240 -8.32 2.00 -33.61
N PRO A 241 -7.58 1.55 -32.57
CA PRO A 241 -7.41 2.29 -31.30
C PRO A 241 -6.83 3.71 -31.42
N SER A 242 -6.11 4.00 -32.51
CA SER A 242 -5.57 5.36 -32.77
C SER A 242 -6.69 6.39 -32.98
N ALA A 243 -7.89 5.96 -33.33
CA ALA A 243 -9.10 6.78 -33.44
C ALA A 243 -9.37 7.65 -32.21
N SER A 244 -9.22 7.10 -31.00
CA SER A 244 -9.48 7.82 -29.74
C SER A 244 -8.58 9.05 -29.61
N THR A 245 -7.34 8.99 -30.09
CA THR A 245 -6.41 10.14 -30.06
C THR A 245 -6.83 11.27 -31.01
N VAL A 246 -7.44 10.91 -32.14
CA VAL A 246 -8.00 11.87 -33.09
C VAL A 246 -9.20 12.56 -32.46
N PHE A 247 -10.12 11.80 -31.87
CA PHE A 247 -11.27 12.35 -31.14
C PHE A 247 -10.87 13.23 -29.95
N LEU A 248 -9.86 12.82 -29.18
CA LEU A 248 -9.34 13.65 -28.09
C LEU A 248 -8.82 14.99 -28.62
N THR A 249 -8.01 14.96 -29.69
CA THR A 249 -7.49 16.18 -30.33
C THR A 249 -8.62 17.09 -30.81
N VAL A 250 -9.68 16.50 -31.36
CA VAL A 250 -10.88 17.20 -31.78
C VAL A 250 -11.56 17.88 -30.57
N PHE A 251 -11.78 17.16 -29.46
CA PHE A 251 -12.37 17.72 -28.23
C PHE A 251 -11.52 18.84 -27.61
N GLU A 252 -10.20 18.70 -27.62
CA GLU A 252 -9.29 19.72 -27.10
C GLU A 252 -9.36 21.01 -27.93
N ILE A 253 -9.53 20.95 -29.25
CA ILE A 253 -9.79 22.13 -30.10
C ILE A 253 -11.03 22.89 -29.61
N VAL A 254 -12.09 22.18 -29.19
CA VAL A 254 -13.28 22.84 -28.62
C VAL A 254 -13.00 23.42 -27.26
N GLY A 255 -12.28 22.70 -26.40
CA GLY A 255 -11.85 23.21 -25.10
C GLY A 255 -11.11 24.54 -25.24
N ASP A 256 -10.15 24.60 -26.18
CA ASP A 256 -9.38 25.81 -26.48
C ASP A 256 -10.29 26.96 -26.94
N LEU A 257 -11.23 26.69 -27.86
CA LEU A 257 -12.15 27.72 -28.39
C LEU A 257 -13.13 28.25 -27.32
N VAL A 258 -13.73 27.35 -26.53
CA VAL A 258 -14.72 27.72 -25.50
C VAL A 258 -14.11 28.52 -24.36
N SER A 259 -12.86 28.25 -24.01
CA SER A 259 -12.18 28.92 -22.88
C SER A 259 -11.87 30.40 -23.15
N HIS A 260 -11.86 30.83 -24.42
CA HIS A 260 -11.25 32.12 -24.81
C HIS A 260 -12.09 32.97 -25.77
N HIS A 261 -13.17 32.45 -26.38
CA HIS A 261 -14.06 33.22 -27.26
C HIS A 261 -15.53 33.17 -26.83
N THR A 262 -16.25 34.27 -27.02
CA THR A 262 -17.70 34.39 -26.74
C THR A 262 -18.59 34.29 -27.99
N LYS A 263 -17.99 34.32 -29.19
CA LYS A 263 -18.67 34.17 -30.49
C LYS A 263 -17.99 33.06 -31.29
N PHE A 264 -18.73 31.99 -31.56
CA PHE A 264 -18.21 30.80 -32.20
C PHE A 264 -18.53 30.79 -33.70
N PRO A 265 -17.62 30.30 -34.57
CA PRO A 265 -17.99 29.91 -35.92
C PRO A 265 -18.84 28.64 -35.80
N LEU A 266 -20.15 28.81 -35.98
CA LEU A 266 -21.18 27.77 -35.80
C LEU A 266 -20.82 26.43 -36.46
N THR A 267 -20.08 26.45 -37.57
CA THR A 267 -19.71 25.28 -38.38
C THR A 267 -18.72 24.32 -37.72
N ALA A 268 -17.73 24.83 -36.97
CA ALA A 268 -16.71 24.00 -36.33
C ALA A 268 -17.22 23.29 -35.08
N SER A 269 -18.02 24.03 -34.33
CA SER A 269 -18.85 23.60 -33.22
C SER A 269 -19.79 22.43 -33.58
N VAL A 270 -20.27 22.37 -34.82
CA VAL A 270 -21.27 21.39 -35.27
C VAL A 270 -20.63 20.09 -35.73
N ALA A 271 -19.53 20.20 -36.45
CA ALA A 271 -18.84 19.05 -36.99
C ALA A 271 -18.09 18.22 -35.91
N LEU A 272 -17.84 18.85 -34.76
CA LEU A 272 -17.37 18.22 -33.53
C LEU A 272 -18.41 17.37 -32.79
N LEU A 273 -19.67 17.53 -33.19
CA LEU A 273 -20.83 17.06 -32.45
C LEU A 273 -21.71 16.15 -33.31
N SER A 274 -21.45 16.06 -34.62
CA SER A 274 -21.88 14.96 -35.50
C SER A 274 -21.30 13.57 -35.14
N VAL A 275 -20.76 13.42 -33.93
CA VAL A 275 -20.41 12.12 -33.35
C VAL A 275 -21.73 11.36 -33.04
N PRO A 276 -21.83 10.04 -33.28
CA PRO A 276 -23.12 9.35 -33.34
C PRO A 276 -23.96 9.30 -32.03
N TRP A 277 -23.51 9.93 -30.95
CA TRP A 277 -24.25 10.05 -29.68
C TRP A 277 -25.41 11.07 -29.71
N LEU A 278 -25.41 12.05 -30.62
CA LEU A 278 -26.45 13.11 -30.66
C LEU A 278 -27.65 12.80 -31.56
N THR A 279 -27.62 11.69 -32.30
CA THR A 279 -28.81 11.18 -32.99
C THR A 279 -29.77 10.49 -32.03
N ASP A 280 -29.33 10.21 -30.79
CA ASP A 280 -30.15 9.66 -29.71
C ASP A 280 -31.21 10.69 -29.25
N PRO A 281 -32.52 10.41 -29.42
CA PRO A 281 -33.60 11.31 -29.02
C PRO A 281 -33.64 11.60 -27.51
N GLU A 282 -33.21 10.66 -26.68
CA GLU A 282 -33.24 10.74 -25.23
C GLU A 282 -32.10 11.64 -24.72
N LEU A 283 -30.91 11.50 -25.31
CA LEU A 283 -29.77 12.39 -25.05
C LEU A 283 -30.06 13.84 -25.51
N GLN A 284 -30.78 14.01 -26.62
CA GLN A 284 -31.28 15.32 -27.05
C GLN A 284 -32.27 15.94 -26.06
N LEU A 285 -33.08 15.13 -25.38
CA LEU A 285 -34.04 15.63 -24.40
C LEU A 285 -33.36 16.08 -23.10
N GLN A 286 -32.37 15.29 -22.64
CA GLN A 286 -31.60 15.59 -21.43
C GLN A 286 -30.67 16.79 -21.61
N SER A 287 -30.04 16.90 -22.78
CA SER A 287 -29.17 18.04 -23.13
C SER A 287 -29.89 19.39 -23.20
N ARG A 288 -31.23 19.42 -23.38
CA ARG A 288 -32.02 20.67 -23.32
C ARG A 288 -31.86 21.44 -22.01
N ARG A 289 -31.58 20.75 -20.90
CA ARG A 289 -31.34 21.38 -19.59
C ARG A 289 -30.04 22.19 -19.55
N HIS A 290 -29.10 21.85 -20.42
CA HIS A 290 -27.78 22.48 -20.53
C HIS A 290 -27.66 23.45 -21.73
N VAL A 291 -28.73 23.63 -22.50
CA VAL A 291 -28.76 24.51 -23.70
C VAL A 291 -28.44 25.97 -23.37
N ASN A 292 -28.77 26.43 -22.15
CA ASN A 292 -28.48 27.79 -21.71
C ASN A 292 -27.04 27.94 -21.15
N SER A 293 -26.44 26.88 -20.63
CA SER A 293 -25.05 26.86 -20.14
C SER A 293 -24.04 26.54 -21.25
N LEU A 294 -24.49 25.90 -22.33
CA LEU A 294 -23.69 25.57 -23.50
C LEU A 294 -24.47 25.95 -24.78
N PRO A 295 -24.32 27.19 -25.30
CA PRO A 295 -24.99 27.66 -26.52
C PRO A 295 -24.80 26.73 -27.73
N LEU A 296 -23.70 25.98 -27.71
CA LEU A 296 -23.34 24.89 -28.61
C LEU A 296 -24.45 23.81 -28.75
N LEU A 297 -25.10 23.39 -27.65
CA LEU A 297 -26.15 22.36 -27.62
C LEU A 297 -27.44 22.77 -28.36
N LYS A 298 -27.76 24.07 -28.36
CA LYS A 298 -28.92 24.62 -29.07
C LYS A 298 -28.79 24.41 -30.58
N GLU A 299 -27.59 24.65 -31.06
CA GLU A 299 -27.26 24.64 -32.48
C GLU A 299 -27.06 23.20 -33.00
N MET A 300 -26.45 22.34 -32.18
CA MET A 300 -26.40 20.89 -32.43
C MET A 300 -27.79 20.30 -32.64
N SER A 301 -28.75 20.65 -31.76
CA SER A 301 -30.15 20.21 -31.87
C SER A 301 -30.85 20.76 -33.12
N ARG A 302 -30.45 21.94 -33.61
CA ARG A 302 -30.98 22.53 -34.86
C ARG A 302 -30.44 21.78 -36.08
N LEU A 303 -29.16 21.41 -36.08
CA LEU A 303 -28.49 20.80 -37.23
C LEU A 303 -28.69 19.29 -37.34
N ALA A 304 -28.80 18.56 -36.22
CA ALA A 304 -29.27 17.17 -36.23
C ALA A 304 -30.62 17.05 -36.95
N LYS A 305 -31.55 18.01 -36.72
CA LYS A 305 -32.85 18.06 -37.41
C LYS A 305 -32.76 18.40 -38.89
N ILE A 306 -31.74 19.13 -39.33
CA ILE A 306 -31.54 19.51 -40.73
C ILE A 306 -30.92 18.33 -41.51
N ASN A 307 -30.00 17.59 -40.91
CA ASN A 307 -29.30 16.47 -41.55
C ASN A 307 -30.10 15.16 -41.59
N ILE A 308 -31.14 14.99 -40.75
CA ILE A 308 -32.12 13.89 -40.88
C ILE A 308 -32.93 14.01 -42.20
N GLY A 309 -33.03 15.22 -42.77
CA GLY A 309 -33.73 15.47 -44.03
C GLY A 309 -32.89 15.24 -45.30
N SER A 310 -31.56 15.10 -45.18
CA SER A 310 -30.65 14.85 -46.30
C SER A 310 -30.21 13.38 -46.30
N ALA A 311 -30.64 12.62 -47.30
CA ALA A 311 -30.38 11.19 -47.51
C ALA A 311 -28.88 10.78 -47.67
N SER A 312 -27.93 11.65 -47.34
CA SER A 312 -26.49 11.43 -47.51
C SER A 312 -25.76 10.97 -46.25
N LEU A 313 -26.43 10.90 -45.09
CA LEU A 313 -25.89 10.32 -43.85
C LEU A 313 -26.54 8.97 -43.48
N SER A 314 -27.55 8.51 -44.21
CA SER A 314 -28.21 7.21 -44.01
C SER A 314 -27.35 6.01 -44.46
N SER A 315 -26.13 6.23 -44.95
CA SER A 315 -25.14 5.19 -45.26
C SER A 315 -24.01 5.11 -44.23
N PHE A 316 -23.98 5.99 -43.23
CA PHE A 316 -23.12 5.80 -42.06
C PHE A 316 -23.85 4.85 -41.11
N ASP A 317 -23.70 3.56 -41.36
CA ASP A 317 -23.90 2.55 -40.31
C ASP A 317 -22.80 2.84 -39.28
N SER A 318 -23.07 3.71 -38.32
CA SER A 318 -22.10 4.12 -37.31
C SER A 318 -21.79 2.89 -36.45
N GLY A 319 -20.82 2.09 -36.88
CA GLY A 319 -20.36 0.92 -36.17
C GLY A 319 -20.04 1.30 -34.73
N ASP A 320 -20.38 0.40 -33.80
CA ASP A 320 -20.21 0.62 -32.36
C ASP A 320 -18.79 1.09 -32.00
N ASP A 321 -17.78 0.73 -32.81
CA ASP A 321 -16.40 1.21 -32.72
C ASP A 321 -16.26 2.74 -32.63
N VAL A 322 -16.97 3.50 -33.46
CA VAL A 322 -16.89 4.98 -33.46
C VAL A 322 -17.42 5.56 -32.15
N LEU A 323 -18.50 4.97 -31.65
CA LEU A 323 -19.11 5.34 -30.37
C LEU A 323 -18.18 4.97 -29.18
N VAL A 324 -17.53 3.81 -29.24
CA VAL A 324 -16.53 3.33 -28.26
C VAL A 324 -15.30 4.25 -28.23
N TYR A 325 -14.70 4.58 -29.38
CA TYR A 325 -13.55 5.48 -29.44
C TYR A 325 -13.89 6.88 -28.92
N THR A 326 -15.14 7.32 -29.12
CA THR A 326 -15.62 8.57 -28.56
C THR A 326 -15.65 8.52 -27.03
N LEU A 327 -16.21 7.47 -26.42
CA LEU A 327 -16.24 7.31 -24.96
C LEU A 327 -14.83 7.31 -24.37
N SER A 328 -13.91 6.58 -25.01
CA SER A 328 -12.50 6.53 -24.64
C SER A 328 -11.85 7.91 -24.66
N ALA A 329 -12.05 8.69 -25.73
CA ALA A 329 -11.55 10.05 -25.83
C ALA A 329 -12.17 10.98 -24.78
N LEU A 330 -13.49 10.90 -24.56
CA LEU A 330 -14.19 11.70 -23.54
C LEU A 330 -13.68 11.43 -22.12
N SER A 331 -13.18 10.23 -21.83
CA SER A 331 -12.60 9.91 -20.52
C SER A 331 -11.35 10.74 -20.19
N LEU A 332 -10.65 11.25 -21.21
CA LEU A 332 -9.38 11.98 -21.11
C LEU A 332 -9.52 13.51 -21.25
N VAL A 333 -10.74 14.02 -21.48
CA VAL A 333 -10.97 15.47 -21.65
C VAL A 333 -10.98 16.17 -20.29
N ASP A 334 -10.21 17.24 -20.14
CA ASP A 334 -10.29 18.11 -18.97
C ASP A 334 -11.42 19.16 -19.15
N GLY A 335 -12.38 19.22 -18.20
CA GLY A 335 -13.54 20.13 -18.26
C GLY A 335 -14.85 19.50 -18.80
N PHE A 336 -15.92 20.32 -18.88
CA PHE A 336 -17.27 19.93 -19.37
C PHE A 336 -17.94 18.74 -18.66
N CYS A 337 -17.89 18.70 -17.31
CA CYS A 337 -18.24 17.52 -16.51
C CYS A 337 -19.68 16.99 -16.70
N ASP A 338 -20.69 17.87 -16.85
CA ASP A 338 -22.10 17.43 -16.90
C ASP A 338 -22.50 16.75 -18.21
N TRP A 339 -21.94 17.20 -19.34
CA TRP A 339 -22.27 16.64 -20.65
C TRP A 339 -21.59 15.29 -20.86
N ARG A 340 -20.30 15.18 -20.47
CA ARG A 340 -19.55 13.92 -20.42
C ARG A 340 -20.27 12.85 -19.60
N ARG A 341 -20.80 13.25 -18.43
CA ARG A 341 -21.63 12.39 -17.56
C ARG A 341 -22.90 11.90 -18.25
N THR A 342 -23.60 12.78 -18.96
CA THR A 342 -24.85 12.43 -19.66
C THR A 342 -24.60 11.38 -20.74
N ILE A 343 -23.50 11.51 -21.51
CA ILE A 343 -23.12 10.51 -22.51
C ILE A 343 -22.76 9.17 -21.86
N LEU A 344 -21.98 9.19 -20.78
CA LEU A 344 -21.63 7.96 -20.05
C LEU A 344 -22.87 7.24 -19.50
N LEU A 345 -23.82 7.97 -18.91
CA LEU A 345 -25.07 7.40 -18.39
C LEU A 345 -25.94 6.82 -19.52
N SER A 346 -25.98 7.48 -20.68
CA SER A 346 -26.65 6.97 -21.87
C SER A 346 -25.99 5.71 -22.41
N ALA A 347 -24.65 5.62 -22.36
CA ALA A 347 -23.89 4.44 -22.74
C ALA A 347 -24.16 3.26 -21.81
N LEU A 348 -24.19 3.50 -20.49
CA LEU A 348 -24.51 2.49 -19.48
C LEU A 348 -25.97 2.01 -19.58
N SER A 349 -26.89 2.89 -20.01
CA SER A 349 -28.31 2.56 -20.21
C SER A 349 -28.62 2.00 -21.60
N SER A 350 -27.61 1.84 -22.46
CA SER A 350 -27.76 1.33 -23.83
C SER A 350 -28.09 -0.16 -23.83
N GLN A 351 -28.71 -0.64 -24.90
CA GLN A 351 -28.87 -2.09 -25.15
C GLN A 351 -27.67 -2.72 -25.87
N ARG A 352 -26.63 -1.92 -26.20
CA ARG A 352 -25.45 -2.37 -26.96
C ARG A 352 -24.30 -2.74 -26.03
N SER A 353 -23.95 -4.03 -25.99
CA SER A 353 -22.87 -4.56 -25.14
C SER A 353 -21.51 -3.83 -25.31
N PRO A 354 -21.02 -3.54 -26.53
CA PRO A 354 -19.73 -2.84 -26.70
C PRO A 354 -19.70 -1.45 -26.06
N LEU A 355 -20.84 -0.76 -26.04
CA LEU A 355 -20.96 0.58 -25.44
C LEU A 355 -20.97 0.52 -23.92
N ILE A 356 -21.68 -0.46 -23.34
CA ILE A 356 -21.68 -0.69 -21.90
C ILE A 356 -20.25 -1.04 -21.45
N GLN A 357 -19.57 -1.95 -22.15
CA GLN A 357 -18.23 -2.38 -21.81
C GLN A 357 -17.22 -1.22 -21.89
N ALA A 358 -17.30 -0.38 -22.92
CA ALA A 358 -16.47 0.81 -23.05
C ALA A 358 -16.80 1.87 -21.98
N ALA A 359 -18.05 2.00 -21.58
CA ALA A 359 -18.44 2.90 -20.50
C ALA A 359 -17.89 2.43 -19.14
N LEU A 360 -17.98 1.13 -18.86
CA LEU A 360 -17.45 0.52 -17.63
C LEU A 360 -15.91 0.62 -17.57
N SER A 361 -15.19 0.33 -18.66
CA SER A 361 -13.72 0.37 -18.68
C SER A 361 -13.15 1.77 -18.41
N HIS A 362 -13.91 2.81 -18.75
CA HIS A 362 -13.50 4.20 -18.56
C HIS A 362 -14.16 4.89 -17.37
N LEU A 363 -15.08 4.23 -16.64
CA LEU A 363 -15.89 4.82 -15.56
C LEU A 363 -15.03 5.52 -14.50
N SER A 364 -13.92 4.92 -14.11
CA SER A 364 -13.01 5.46 -13.09
C SER A 364 -12.46 6.84 -13.49
N MET A 365 -12.15 7.06 -14.77
CA MET A 365 -11.65 8.33 -15.30
C MET A 365 -12.72 9.43 -15.33
N PHE A 366 -14.00 9.06 -15.40
CA PHE A 366 -15.07 10.05 -15.23
C PHE A 366 -15.23 10.44 -13.76
N VAL A 367 -15.03 9.49 -12.83
CA VAL A 367 -15.16 9.72 -11.39
C VAL A 367 -14.12 10.69 -10.83
N THR A 368 -12.87 10.66 -11.32
CA THR A 368 -11.78 11.54 -10.83
C THR A 368 -12.08 13.04 -10.94
N SER A 369 -12.98 13.41 -11.86
CA SER A 369 -13.31 14.80 -12.17
C SER A 369 -14.51 15.36 -11.38
N LEU A 370 -15.01 14.62 -10.38
CA LEU A 370 -16.32 14.88 -9.76
C LEU A 370 -16.27 15.31 -8.29
N ASP A 371 -17.32 16.02 -7.90
CA ASP A 371 -17.70 16.25 -6.51
C ASP A 371 -18.45 15.03 -5.93
N ALA A 372 -18.28 14.77 -4.63
CA ALA A 372 -18.83 13.60 -3.94
C ALA A 372 -20.35 13.33 -4.15
N PRO A 373 -21.25 14.35 -4.20
CA PRO A 373 -22.68 14.12 -4.43
C PRO A 373 -23.01 13.60 -5.84
N SER A 374 -22.15 13.88 -6.82
CA SER A 374 -22.32 13.44 -8.21
C SER A 374 -21.83 12.01 -8.43
N LEU A 375 -21.02 11.46 -7.52
CA LEU A 375 -20.43 10.14 -7.61
C LEU A 375 -21.49 9.03 -7.61
N GLN A 376 -22.43 9.09 -6.68
CA GLN A 376 -23.50 8.09 -6.54
C GLN A 376 -24.33 7.97 -7.82
N ARG A 377 -24.62 9.10 -8.50
CA ARG A 377 -25.40 9.11 -9.74
C ARG A 377 -24.74 8.34 -10.88
N LEU A 378 -23.40 8.20 -10.86
CA LEU A 378 -22.67 7.43 -11.86
C LEU A 378 -22.48 5.96 -11.49
N LEU A 379 -22.29 5.67 -10.21
CA LEU A 379 -22.02 4.31 -9.76
C LEU A 379 -23.29 3.45 -9.62
N ILE A 380 -24.43 4.04 -9.25
CA ILE A 380 -25.70 3.29 -9.09
C ILE A 380 -26.11 2.57 -10.39
N PRO A 381 -26.12 3.21 -11.58
CA PRO A 381 -26.45 2.52 -12.82
C PRO A 381 -25.54 1.31 -13.10
N ALA A 382 -24.24 1.40 -12.78
CA ALA A 382 -23.32 0.28 -12.94
C ALA A 382 -23.64 -0.89 -11.98
N ILE A 383 -24.12 -0.61 -10.77
CA ILE A 383 -24.61 -1.62 -9.81
C ILE A 383 -25.93 -2.25 -10.28
N GLU A 384 -26.83 -1.44 -10.84
CA GLU A 384 -28.12 -1.89 -11.35
C GLU A 384 -27.99 -2.82 -12.56
N LEU A 385 -26.96 -2.65 -13.39
CA LEU A 385 -26.63 -3.57 -14.49
C LEU A 385 -26.43 -5.02 -14.00
N ALA A 386 -25.85 -5.22 -12.82
CA ALA A 386 -25.64 -6.55 -12.25
C ALA A 386 -26.87 -7.12 -11.51
N SER A 387 -27.84 -6.26 -11.19
CA SER A 387 -29.00 -6.58 -10.37
C SER A 387 -30.27 -6.84 -11.18
N SER A 388 -30.35 -6.33 -12.41
CA SER A 388 -31.58 -6.31 -13.21
C SER A 388 -31.74 -7.55 -14.11
N SER A 389 -32.88 -8.25 -13.96
CA SER A 389 -33.26 -9.35 -14.86
C SER A 389 -33.64 -8.87 -16.26
N SER A 390 -33.94 -7.57 -16.44
CA SER A 390 -34.24 -6.96 -17.74
C SER A 390 -33.01 -6.81 -18.65
N PHE A 391 -31.80 -6.86 -18.09
CA PHE A 391 -30.53 -6.78 -18.83
C PHE A 391 -29.89 -8.15 -19.07
N LEU A 392 -30.62 -9.26 -18.84
CA LEU A 392 -30.22 -10.64 -19.20
C LEU A 392 -29.93 -10.84 -20.71
N CYS A 393 -30.04 -9.79 -21.53
CA CYS A 393 -29.72 -9.77 -22.95
C CYS A 393 -28.41 -9.03 -23.29
N SER A 394 -27.66 -8.49 -22.32
CA SER A 394 -26.35 -7.88 -22.59
C SER A 394 -25.24 -8.90 -22.34
N ASP A 395 -24.42 -9.22 -23.34
CA ASP A 395 -23.18 -10.02 -23.24
C ASP A 395 -22.08 -9.34 -22.38
N VAL A 396 -22.46 -8.55 -21.37
CA VAL A 396 -21.55 -7.79 -20.51
C VAL A 396 -21.10 -8.67 -19.37
N ASP A 397 -19.78 -8.88 -19.31
CA ASP A 397 -19.15 -9.71 -18.28
C ASP A 397 -19.29 -9.09 -16.88
N MET A 398 -19.67 -9.93 -15.91
CA MET A 398 -19.77 -9.55 -14.50
C MET A 398 -18.42 -9.06 -13.95
N SER A 399 -17.31 -9.64 -14.41
CA SER A 399 -15.94 -9.21 -14.10
C SER A 399 -15.72 -7.74 -14.47
N CYS A 400 -16.20 -7.33 -15.65
CA CYS A 400 -16.07 -5.94 -16.11
C CYS A 400 -16.80 -4.95 -15.18
N ILE A 401 -17.99 -5.31 -14.70
CA ILE A 401 -18.75 -4.48 -13.75
C ILE A 401 -18.01 -4.35 -12.42
N LEU A 402 -17.56 -5.47 -11.85
CA LEU A 402 -16.87 -5.49 -10.56
C LEU A 402 -15.55 -4.71 -10.59
N ASN A 403 -14.75 -4.91 -11.64
CA ASN A 403 -13.50 -4.16 -11.83
C ASN A 403 -13.76 -2.66 -12.00
N ALA A 404 -14.74 -2.29 -12.83
CA ALA A 404 -15.11 -0.89 -13.04
C ALA A 404 -15.53 -0.20 -11.74
N LEU A 405 -16.34 -0.87 -10.91
CA LEU A 405 -16.73 -0.36 -9.59
C LEU A 405 -15.51 -0.23 -8.66
N SER A 406 -14.64 -1.24 -8.61
CA SER A 406 -13.43 -1.23 -7.77
C SER A 406 -12.51 -0.06 -8.11
N GLN A 407 -12.17 0.09 -9.39
CA GLN A 407 -11.32 1.17 -9.89
C GLN A 407 -11.96 2.54 -9.65
N SER A 408 -13.29 2.64 -9.76
CA SER A 408 -14.01 3.90 -9.55
C SER A 408 -14.06 4.31 -8.07
N LEU A 409 -14.24 3.36 -7.15
CA LEU A 409 -14.14 3.63 -5.71
C LEU A 409 -12.73 4.10 -5.35
N CYS A 410 -11.69 3.42 -5.86
CA CYS A 410 -10.30 3.83 -5.70
C CYS A 410 -10.02 5.23 -6.28
N ALA A 411 -10.59 5.54 -7.46
CA ALA A 411 -10.42 6.82 -8.14
C ALA A 411 -11.12 8.00 -7.45
N SER A 412 -12.10 7.72 -6.58
CA SER A 412 -12.78 8.75 -5.79
C SER A 412 -11.94 9.26 -4.61
N HIS A 413 -10.84 8.58 -4.28
CA HIS A 413 -10.01 8.94 -3.14
C HIS A 413 -9.14 10.19 -3.44
N PRO A 414 -9.03 11.18 -2.54
CA PRO A 414 -8.34 12.45 -2.82
C PRO A 414 -6.88 12.35 -3.26
N ASN A 415 -6.19 11.26 -2.87
CA ASN A 415 -4.77 11.03 -3.14
C ASN A 415 -4.52 9.89 -4.14
N SER A 416 -5.47 9.55 -5.01
CA SER A 416 -5.25 8.52 -6.03
C SER A 416 -4.32 9.01 -7.15
N VAL A 417 -3.46 8.11 -7.66
CA VAL A 417 -2.64 8.37 -8.85
C VAL A 417 -3.25 7.63 -10.03
N HIS A 418 -3.47 8.38 -11.12
CA HIS A 418 -4.13 7.89 -12.33
C HIS A 418 -3.12 7.66 -13.45
N SER A 419 -3.11 6.46 -13.99
CA SER A 419 -2.51 6.16 -15.29
C SER A 419 -3.62 5.91 -16.32
N SER A 420 -3.27 5.82 -17.61
CA SER A 420 -4.25 5.59 -18.69
C SER A 420 -5.00 4.27 -18.60
N SER A 421 -4.59 3.34 -17.73
CA SER A 421 -5.18 2.00 -17.60
C SER A 421 -5.31 1.47 -16.17
N GLU A 422 -4.59 2.04 -15.18
CA GLU A 422 -4.59 1.57 -13.79
C GLU A 422 -4.74 2.73 -12.79
N VAL A 423 -5.60 2.55 -11.79
CA VAL A 423 -5.72 3.44 -10.64
C VAL A 423 -4.91 2.87 -9.49
N THR A 424 -3.91 3.60 -9.02
CA THR A 424 -3.19 3.25 -7.79
C THR A 424 -3.75 4.08 -6.65
N CYS A 425 -4.41 3.40 -5.70
CA CYS A 425 -5.04 4.06 -4.56
C CYS A 425 -4.13 4.04 -3.33
N ILE A 426 -3.65 5.22 -2.95
CA ILE A 426 -2.87 5.41 -1.71
C ILE A 426 -3.72 5.08 -0.47
N GLY A 427 -5.03 5.36 -0.49
CA GLY A 427 -5.94 5.02 0.61
C GLY A 427 -5.98 3.53 0.91
N CYS A 428 -6.15 2.68 -0.12
CA CYS A 428 -6.09 1.22 0.04
C CYS A 428 -4.72 0.78 0.58
N GLN A 429 -3.62 1.36 0.09
CA GLN A 429 -2.26 1.04 0.56
C GLN A 429 -2.05 1.44 2.03
N GLU A 430 -2.53 2.61 2.44
CA GLU A 430 -2.47 3.10 3.81
C GLU A 430 -3.28 2.21 4.77
N LEU A 431 -4.50 1.84 4.37
CA LEU A 431 -5.37 0.97 5.17
C LEU A 431 -4.76 -0.42 5.34
N VAL A 432 -4.25 -1.01 4.25
CA VAL A 432 -3.51 -2.28 4.31
C VAL A 432 -2.23 -2.13 5.15
N GLY A 433 -1.62 -0.94 5.18
CA GLY A 433 -0.50 -0.60 6.06
C GLY A 433 -0.84 -0.50 7.55
N GLY A 434 -2.13 -0.52 7.91
CA GLY A 434 -2.61 -0.34 9.29
C GLY A 434 -2.92 1.10 9.67
N THR A 435 -2.85 2.04 8.72
CA THR A 435 -3.23 3.44 8.94
C THR A 435 -4.72 3.60 8.67
N PRO A 436 -5.53 4.04 9.66
CA PRO A 436 -6.96 4.19 9.46
C PRO A 436 -7.26 5.35 8.50
N ILE A 437 -8.17 5.11 7.56
CA ILE A 437 -8.72 6.15 6.67
C ILE A 437 -9.73 6.98 7.46
N ARG A 438 -9.69 8.30 7.28
CA ARG A 438 -10.62 9.20 7.97
C ARG A 438 -12.04 8.99 7.42
N GLU A 439 -13.03 8.92 8.31
CA GLU A 439 -14.44 8.66 7.91
C GLU A 439 -14.99 9.67 6.90
N ARG A 440 -14.52 10.92 6.95
CA ARG A 440 -14.87 11.98 6.00
C ARG A 440 -14.39 11.75 4.57
N ASP A 441 -13.38 10.89 4.40
CA ASP A 441 -12.80 10.54 3.10
C ASP A 441 -13.53 9.31 2.50
N LYS A 442 -14.51 8.74 3.23
CA LYS A 442 -15.39 7.66 2.76
C LYS A 442 -16.71 8.18 2.20
N ILE A 443 -17.25 7.44 1.24
CA ILE A 443 -18.58 7.63 0.66
C ILE A 443 -19.62 7.18 1.69
N GLU A 444 -20.52 8.09 2.09
CA GLU A 444 -21.51 7.84 3.15
C GLU A 444 -22.47 6.69 2.85
N HIS A 445 -22.91 6.55 1.59
CA HIS A 445 -23.81 5.48 1.19
C HIS A 445 -23.69 5.20 -0.31
N LEU A 446 -23.73 3.92 -0.70
CA LEU A 446 -23.87 3.51 -2.09
C LEU A 446 -24.85 2.33 -2.18
N PRO A 447 -26.14 2.60 -2.49
CA PRO A 447 -27.17 1.56 -2.49
C PRO A 447 -26.84 0.40 -3.42
N GLY A 448 -27.12 -0.83 -2.99
CA GLY A 448 -26.97 -2.03 -3.81
C GLY A 448 -25.56 -2.60 -3.91
N LEU A 449 -24.51 -1.87 -3.49
CA LEU A 449 -23.12 -2.33 -3.62
C LEU A 449 -22.85 -3.58 -2.78
N PHE A 450 -23.25 -3.57 -1.51
CA PHE A 450 -22.98 -4.69 -0.60
C PHE A 450 -23.90 -5.87 -0.87
N GLU A 451 -25.13 -5.62 -1.30
CA GLU A 451 -26.05 -6.66 -1.78
C GLU A 451 -25.49 -7.35 -3.02
N LEU A 452 -24.90 -6.58 -3.94
CA LEU A 452 -24.20 -7.12 -5.10
C LEU A 452 -22.99 -7.98 -4.70
N LEU A 453 -22.15 -7.48 -3.79
CA LEU A 453 -21.01 -8.26 -3.27
C LEU A 453 -21.46 -9.57 -2.64
N ILE A 454 -22.47 -9.55 -1.76
CA ILE A 454 -23.02 -10.76 -1.14
C ILE A 454 -23.54 -11.72 -2.21
N LYS A 455 -24.30 -11.23 -3.20
CA LYS A 455 -24.81 -12.04 -4.31
C LYS A 455 -23.68 -12.73 -5.08
N VAL A 456 -22.64 -11.98 -5.48
CA VAL A 456 -21.50 -12.55 -6.22
C VAL A 456 -20.71 -13.56 -5.40
N LEU A 457 -20.53 -13.29 -4.11
CA LEU A 457 -19.75 -14.16 -3.21
C LEU A 457 -20.49 -15.45 -2.81
N THR A 458 -21.81 -15.50 -2.95
CA THR A 458 -22.64 -16.64 -2.49
C THR A 458 -23.35 -17.41 -3.61
N ASP A 459 -23.51 -16.82 -4.79
CA ASP A 459 -24.19 -17.47 -5.91
C ASP A 459 -23.27 -18.49 -6.60
N HIS A 460 -23.70 -19.75 -6.62
CA HIS A 460 -23.00 -20.87 -7.27
C HIS A 460 -22.68 -20.64 -8.75
N LYS A 461 -23.39 -19.73 -9.43
CA LYS A 461 -23.08 -19.35 -10.81
C LYS A 461 -21.64 -18.83 -10.95
N TYR A 462 -21.21 -17.97 -10.03
CA TYR A 462 -19.92 -17.29 -10.11
C TYR A 462 -18.79 -18.06 -9.42
N GLU A 463 -19.12 -19.14 -8.71
CA GLU A 463 -18.19 -19.94 -7.93
C GLU A 463 -17.04 -20.52 -8.77
N LYS A 464 -17.21 -20.71 -10.09
CA LYS A 464 -16.17 -21.26 -10.99
C LYS A 464 -15.50 -20.23 -11.89
N GLU A 465 -15.98 -18.98 -11.91
CA GLU A 465 -15.52 -17.95 -12.83
C GLU A 465 -14.34 -17.16 -12.23
N LYS A 466 -13.10 -17.58 -12.53
CA LYS A 466 -11.86 -16.98 -11.96
C LYS A 466 -11.85 -15.45 -12.01
N HIS A 467 -12.16 -14.85 -13.17
CA HIS A 467 -12.12 -13.40 -13.36
C HIS A 467 -13.12 -12.67 -12.45
N VAL A 468 -14.32 -13.24 -12.26
CA VAL A 468 -15.33 -12.68 -11.34
C VAL A 468 -14.85 -12.76 -9.90
N ARG A 469 -14.23 -13.87 -9.48
CA ARG A 469 -13.69 -14.02 -8.11
C ARG A 469 -12.54 -13.03 -7.84
N LEU A 470 -11.64 -12.83 -8.81
CA LEU A 470 -10.57 -11.83 -8.73
C LEU A 470 -11.12 -10.42 -8.54
N ASP A 471 -12.06 -10.01 -9.38
CA ASP A 471 -12.63 -8.66 -9.32
C ASP A 471 -13.54 -8.45 -8.10
N ALA A 472 -14.21 -9.51 -7.62
CA ALA A 472 -14.95 -9.47 -6.35
C ALA A 472 -14.01 -9.25 -5.15
N ALA A 473 -12.86 -9.94 -5.10
CA ALA A 473 -11.85 -9.73 -4.06
C ALA A 473 -11.26 -8.30 -4.11
N GLY A 474 -10.99 -7.78 -5.31
CA GLY A 474 -10.55 -6.40 -5.50
C GLY A 474 -11.59 -5.37 -5.08
N LEU A 475 -12.86 -5.57 -5.48
CA LEU A 475 -13.98 -4.70 -5.11
C LEU A 475 -14.23 -4.70 -3.61
N LEU A 476 -14.10 -5.86 -2.94
CA LEU A 476 -14.26 -5.97 -1.50
C LEU A 476 -13.28 -5.06 -0.75
N LEU A 477 -11.99 -5.08 -1.13
CA LEU A 477 -10.98 -4.20 -0.54
C LEU A 477 -11.35 -2.73 -0.76
N ALA A 478 -11.68 -2.35 -2.00
CA ALA A 478 -12.06 -0.99 -2.35
C ALA A 478 -13.33 -0.52 -1.60
N ALA A 479 -14.31 -1.40 -1.42
CA ALA A 479 -15.55 -1.10 -0.70
C ALA A 479 -15.31 -0.89 0.81
N ILE A 480 -14.56 -1.78 1.48
CA ILE A 480 -14.21 -1.62 2.91
C ILE A 480 -13.41 -0.33 3.13
N CYS A 481 -12.55 0.00 2.17
CA CYS A 481 -11.68 1.17 2.18
C CYS A 481 -12.46 2.47 2.01
N HIS A 482 -13.31 2.56 0.98
CA HIS A 482 -13.87 3.83 0.50
C HIS A 482 -15.35 4.04 0.80
N VAL A 483 -16.09 3.02 1.25
CA VAL A 483 -17.53 3.13 1.50
C VAL A 483 -17.83 2.88 2.97
N GLN A 484 -18.72 3.69 3.54
CA GLN A 484 -19.25 3.42 4.88
C GLN A 484 -20.18 2.20 4.82
N CYS A 485 -19.91 1.21 5.67
CA CYS A 485 -20.68 -0.02 5.73
C CYS A 485 -21.27 -0.18 7.14
N PRO A 486 -22.60 -0.33 7.27
CA PRO A 486 -23.23 -0.75 8.52
C PRO A 486 -22.61 -2.06 9.03
N LEU A 487 -22.40 -2.19 10.35
CA LEU A 487 -21.67 -3.32 10.93
C LEU A 487 -22.32 -4.68 10.64
N ASP A 488 -23.65 -4.75 10.64
CA ASP A 488 -24.43 -5.95 10.31
C ASP A 488 -24.21 -6.41 8.87
N VAL A 489 -24.25 -5.49 7.91
CA VAL A 489 -23.97 -5.76 6.49
C VAL A 489 -22.49 -6.10 6.29
N TYR A 490 -21.60 -5.39 6.96
CA TYR A 490 -20.16 -5.65 6.93
C TYR A 490 -19.86 -7.10 7.33
N PHE A 491 -20.44 -7.60 8.44
CA PHE A 491 -20.21 -8.98 8.87
C PHE A 491 -20.77 -10.01 7.89
N GLN A 492 -21.90 -9.74 7.23
CA GLN A 492 -22.43 -10.64 6.20
C GLN A 492 -21.50 -10.72 4.98
N VAL A 493 -21.04 -9.57 4.49
CA VAL A 493 -20.09 -9.50 3.36
C VAL A 493 -18.78 -10.20 3.72
N VAL A 494 -18.24 -9.96 4.91
CA VAL A 494 -17.01 -10.61 5.39
C VAL A 494 -17.18 -12.12 5.46
N LYS A 495 -18.25 -12.62 6.07
CA LYS A 495 -18.50 -14.07 6.13
C LYS A 495 -18.58 -14.69 4.74
N ALA A 496 -19.28 -14.03 3.81
CA ALA A 496 -19.37 -14.49 2.43
C ALA A 496 -18.01 -14.52 1.71
N SER A 497 -17.08 -13.62 2.04
CA SER A 497 -15.75 -13.57 1.41
C SER A 497 -14.74 -14.56 1.97
N LEU A 498 -14.99 -15.19 3.14
CA LEU A 498 -14.03 -16.10 3.77
C LEU A 498 -13.76 -17.36 2.94
N SER A 499 -14.66 -17.74 2.02
CA SER A 499 -14.44 -18.83 1.06
C SER A 499 -13.16 -18.64 0.25
N PHE A 500 -12.76 -17.39 -0.04
CA PHE A 500 -11.53 -17.07 -0.79
C PHE A 500 -10.22 -17.44 -0.05
N ILE A 501 -10.25 -17.75 1.24
CA ILE A 501 -9.06 -18.26 1.97
C ILE A 501 -8.60 -19.59 1.37
N ASN A 502 -9.56 -20.43 0.98
CA ASN A 502 -9.36 -21.77 0.47
C ASN A 502 -9.75 -21.87 -1.01
N ASP A 503 -9.74 -20.75 -1.76
CA ASP A 503 -9.95 -20.77 -3.22
C ASP A 503 -8.89 -21.67 -3.87
N GLU A 504 -9.22 -22.33 -4.97
CA GLU A 504 -8.27 -23.18 -5.72
C GLU A 504 -7.20 -22.34 -6.43
N ASP A 505 -7.53 -21.11 -6.85
CA ASP A 505 -6.64 -20.26 -7.65
C ASP A 505 -5.78 -19.33 -6.78
N GLU A 506 -4.46 -19.35 -7.03
CA GLU A 506 -3.50 -18.55 -6.26
C GLU A 506 -3.68 -17.05 -6.46
N ASP A 507 -4.04 -16.60 -7.66
CA ASP A 507 -4.20 -15.17 -7.94
C ASP A 507 -5.37 -14.60 -7.13
N VAL A 508 -6.47 -15.36 -7.00
CA VAL A 508 -7.64 -14.97 -6.18
C VAL A 508 -7.23 -14.81 -4.72
N ARG A 509 -6.50 -15.79 -4.17
CA ARG A 509 -5.99 -15.72 -2.79
C ARG A 509 -5.08 -14.51 -2.58
N ASN A 510 -4.18 -14.25 -3.52
CA ASN A 510 -3.23 -13.14 -3.47
C ASN A 510 -3.94 -11.77 -3.51
N VAL A 511 -4.97 -11.62 -4.35
CA VAL A 511 -5.79 -10.39 -4.42
C VAL A 511 -6.66 -10.21 -3.17
N TYR A 512 -7.14 -11.30 -2.56
CA TYR A 512 -7.96 -11.26 -1.35
C TYR A 512 -7.16 -11.00 -0.06
N GLN A 513 -5.90 -11.43 0.03
CA GLN A 513 -5.09 -11.33 1.24
C GLN A 513 -5.02 -9.90 1.85
N PRO A 514 -4.87 -8.81 1.07
CA PRO A 514 -4.94 -7.45 1.61
C PRO A 514 -6.29 -7.11 2.25
N ALA A 515 -7.41 -7.53 1.65
CA ALA A 515 -8.74 -7.35 2.22
C ALA A 515 -8.87 -8.11 3.55
N PHE A 516 -8.42 -9.38 3.57
CA PHE A 516 -8.42 -10.19 4.78
C PHE A 516 -7.59 -9.57 5.92
N LYS A 517 -6.42 -8.98 5.60
CA LYS A 517 -5.61 -8.26 6.58
C LYS A 517 -6.39 -7.11 7.22
N VAL A 518 -7.09 -6.31 6.42
CA VAL A 518 -7.92 -5.20 6.93
C VAL A 518 -9.05 -5.74 7.80
N ILE A 519 -9.70 -6.84 7.39
CA ILE A 519 -10.78 -7.47 8.14
C ILE A 519 -10.33 -7.88 9.53
N VAL A 520 -9.24 -8.65 9.65
CA VAL A 520 -8.76 -9.14 10.95
C VAL A 520 -8.20 -8.03 11.83
N SER A 521 -7.69 -6.95 11.23
CA SER A 521 -7.22 -5.76 11.97
C SER A 521 -8.36 -4.90 12.52
N GLY A 522 -9.58 -5.06 11.99
CA GLY A 522 -10.77 -4.30 12.38
C GLY A 522 -11.50 -4.88 13.60
N PRO A 523 -12.74 -4.43 13.89
CA PRO A 523 -13.55 -4.98 14.98
C PRO A 523 -13.89 -6.47 14.76
N MET A 524 -13.62 -7.31 15.76
CA MET A 524 -13.75 -8.76 15.67
C MET A 524 -14.72 -9.32 16.72
N PRO A 525 -16.02 -9.48 16.41
CA PRO A 525 -16.96 -10.19 17.27
C PRO A 525 -16.55 -11.65 17.45
N THR A 526 -16.91 -12.24 18.60
CA THR A 526 -16.62 -13.65 18.90
C THR A 526 -17.13 -14.59 17.82
N GLU A 527 -18.33 -14.36 17.29
CA GLU A 527 -18.89 -15.19 16.22
C GLU A 527 -18.01 -15.19 14.96
N LEU A 528 -17.47 -14.04 14.57
CA LEU A 528 -16.58 -13.94 13.40
C LEU A 528 -15.23 -14.62 13.65
N VAL A 529 -14.68 -14.50 14.86
CA VAL A 529 -13.46 -15.21 15.28
C VAL A 529 -13.66 -16.73 15.15
N GLU A 530 -14.80 -17.22 15.62
CA GLU A 530 -15.15 -18.64 15.59
C GLU A 530 -15.34 -19.14 14.16
N THR A 531 -16.06 -18.40 13.30
CA THR A 531 -16.22 -18.74 11.87
C THR A 531 -14.86 -18.77 11.15
N ILE A 532 -14.03 -17.72 11.27
CA ILE A 532 -12.71 -17.68 10.63
C ILE A 532 -11.86 -18.87 11.06
N PHE A 533 -11.81 -19.13 12.38
CA PHE A 533 -10.92 -20.16 12.89
C PHE A 533 -11.44 -21.57 12.58
N TYR A 534 -12.66 -21.92 12.98
CA TYR A 534 -13.16 -23.29 12.89
C TYR A 534 -13.59 -23.70 11.48
N GLU A 535 -14.16 -22.79 10.69
CA GLU A 535 -14.69 -23.13 9.36
C GLU A 535 -13.64 -22.99 8.25
N HIS A 536 -12.64 -22.13 8.41
CA HIS A 536 -11.68 -21.85 7.32
C HIS A 536 -10.21 -22.17 7.63
N MET A 537 -9.79 -22.16 8.90
CA MET A 537 -8.38 -22.34 9.29
C MET A 537 -8.06 -23.67 9.97
N CYS A 538 -9.04 -24.20 10.72
CA CYS A 538 -8.96 -25.36 11.60
C CYS A 538 -9.87 -26.52 11.15
N THR A 539 -10.53 -26.42 9.99
CA THR A 539 -11.27 -27.56 9.42
C THR A 539 -10.39 -28.79 9.43
N LYS A 540 -10.91 -29.92 9.94
CA LYS A 540 -10.22 -31.19 9.88
C LYS A 540 -10.12 -31.58 8.42
N TYR A 541 -9.03 -31.18 7.78
CA TYR A 541 -8.74 -31.61 6.45
C TYR A 541 -8.52 -33.13 6.51
N PRO A 542 -9.13 -33.91 5.60
CA PRO A 542 -8.86 -35.34 5.48
C PRO A 542 -7.35 -35.58 5.45
N ILE A 543 -6.89 -36.74 5.92
CA ILE A 543 -5.46 -37.13 5.88
C ILE A 543 -4.90 -37.08 4.44
N GLU A 544 -5.78 -37.18 3.45
CA GLU A 544 -5.54 -37.08 2.01
C GLU A 544 -5.38 -35.64 1.50
N CYS A 545 -5.56 -34.62 2.35
CA CYS A 545 -5.53 -33.23 1.90
C CYS A 545 -4.12 -32.84 1.47
N GLU A 546 -3.98 -32.59 0.16
CA GLU A 546 -2.74 -32.24 -0.51
C GLU A 546 -2.02 -31.11 0.24
N GLN A 547 -0.76 -31.36 0.63
CA GLN A 547 0.17 -30.39 1.22
C GLN A 547 0.07 -29.00 0.54
N THR A 548 -0.19 -28.98 -0.76
CA THR A 548 -0.42 -27.79 -1.60
C THR A 548 -1.54 -26.88 -1.08
N MET A 549 -2.70 -27.40 -0.64
CA MET A 549 -3.79 -26.58 -0.10
C MET A 549 -3.45 -25.97 1.26
N MET A 550 -2.66 -26.68 2.06
CA MET A 550 -2.18 -26.16 3.35
C MET A 550 -1.13 -25.07 3.14
N GLU A 551 -0.21 -25.26 2.20
CA GLU A 551 0.74 -24.24 1.78
C GLU A 551 0.00 -23.00 1.27
N ALA A 552 -1.02 -23.18 0.43
CA ALA A 552 -1.84 -22.11 -0.14
C ALA A 552 -2.61 -21.27 0.89
N SER A 553 -3.14 -21.87 1.96
CA SER A 553 -3.92 -21.17 2.99
C SER A 553 -3.06 -20.62 4.15
N THR A 554 -1.81 -21.08 4.30
CA THR A 554 -0.89 -20.66 5.37
C THR A 554 -0.61 -19.15 5.42
N PRO A 555 -0.50 -18.43 4.29
CA PRO A 555 -0.37 -16.97 4.30
C PRO A 555 -1.49 -16.24 5.03
N PHE A 556 -2.72 -16.78 5.06
CA PHE A 556 -3.83 -16.18 5.81
C PHE A 556 -3.71 -16.41 7.31
N LEU A 557 -3.20 -17.57 7.75
CA LEU A 557 -2.85 -17.80 9.15
C LEU A 557 -1.76 -16.82 9.62
N VAL A 558 -0.75 -16.58 8.79
CA VAL A 558 0.31 -15.59 9.07
C VAL A 558 -0.29 -14.20 9.24
N VAL A 559 -1.22 -13.80 8.36
CA VAL A 559 -1.90 -12.50 8.46
C VAL A 559 -2.72 -12.39 9.74
N ALA A 560 -3.55 -13.40 10.06
CA ALA A 560 -4.36 -13.40 11.28
C ALA A 560 -3.51 -13.43 12.56
N ALA A 561 -2.44 -14.22 12.59
CA ALA A 561 -1.51 -14.27 13.72
C ALA A 561 -0.87 -12.91 14.01
N ARG A 562 -0.52 -12.14 12.96
CA ARG A 562 0.25 -10.89 13.09
C ARG A 562 -0.57 -9.63 13.25
N TYR A 563 -1.73 -9.57 12.59
CA TYR A 563 -2.48 -8.32 12.45
C TYR A 563 -3.86 -8.37 13.10
N SER A 564 -4.29 -9.53 13.61
CA SER A 564 -5.58 -9.62 14.29
C SER A 564 -5.67 -8.68 15.50
N SER A 565 -6.74 -7.90 15.56
CA SER A 565 -7.11 -7.10 16.73
C SER A 565 -7.56 -7.95 17.92
N SER A 566 -8.02 -9.19 17.66
CA SER A 566 -8.37 -10.18 18.67
C SER A 566 -7.13 -11.00 19.06
N SER A 567 -6.75 -10.92 20.34
CA SER A 567 -5.66 -11.72 20.90
C SER A 567 -5.97 -13.21 20.92
N ASP A 568 -7.24 -13.59 21.07
CA ASP A 568 -7.69 -14.99 21.00
C ASP A 568 -7.45 -15.56 19.60
N LEU A 569 -7.92 -14.89 18.54
CA LEU A 569 -7.69 -15.33 17.17
C LEU A 569 -6.19 -15.39 16.83
N SER A 570 -5.43 -14.35 17.20
CA SER A 570 -3.98 -14.30 16.98
C SER A 570 -3.29 -15.51 17.61
N ASN A 571 -3.55 -15.81 18.88
CA ASN A 571 -2.97 -16.96 19.57
C ASN A 571 -3.38 -18.29 18.93
N ARG A 572 -4.67 -18.49 18.63
CA ARG A 572 -5.14 -19.71 17.97
C ARG A 572 -4.48 -19.92 16.60
N CYS A 573 -4.29 -18.86 15.82
CA CYS A 573 -3.58 -18.92 14.53
C CYS A 573 -2.09 -19.25 14.70
N ILE A 574 -1.41 -18.73 15.73
CA ILE A 574 -0.02 -19.11 16.06
C ILE A 574 0.07 -20.62 16.37
N HIS A 575 -0.87 -21.14 17.16
CA HIS A 575 -0.94 -22.58 17.45
C HIS A 575 -1.18 -23.40 16.18
N GLN A 576 -2.09 -22.96 15.31
CA GLN A 576 -2.38 -23.67 14.07
C GLN A 576 -1.20 -23.64 13.08
N LEU A 577 -0.42 -22.54 13.04
CA LEU A 577 0.83 -22.48 12.27
C LEU A 577 1.85 -23.50 12.78
N LEU A 578 1.98 -23.64 14.11
CA LEU A 578 2.84 -24.67 14.70
C LEU A 578 2.35 -26.07 14.33
N ILE A 579 1.05 -26.35 14.46
CA ILE A 579 0.47 -27.64 14.07
C ILE A 579 0.79 -27.98 12.61
N ARG A 580 0.61 -27.03 11.68
CA ARG A 580 0.92 -27.26 10.26
C ARG A 580 2.41 -27.52 10.03
N ALA A 581 3.29 -26.79 10.70
CA ALA A 581 4.74 -27.02 10.60
C ALA A 581 5.16 -28.40 11.15
N LEU A 582 4.45 -28.95 12.15
CA LEU A 582 4.74 -30.28 12.71
C LEU A 582 4.12 -31.43 11.91
N ARG A 583 3.02 -31.18 11.17
CA ARG A 583 2.37 -32.18 10.31
C ARG A 583 2.98 -32.30 8.93
N PHE A 584 3.47 -31.18 8.38
CA PHE A 584 4.02 -31.11 7.02
C PHE A 584 5.53 -30.84 7.08
N LEU A 585 6.28 -31.80 7.61
CA LEU A 585 7.72 -31.69 7.85
C LEU A 585 8.53 -31.41 6.58
N ASP A 586 8.06 -31.88 5.42
CA ASP A 586 8.70 -31.65 4.12
C ASP A 586 8.41 -30.27 3.51
N SER A 587 7.47 -29.51 4.09
CA SER A 587 7.11 -28.18 3.57
C SER A 587 8.01 -27.08 4.11
N VAL A 588 9.04 -26.75 3.32
CA VAL A 588 9.93 -25.61 3.60
C VAL A 588 9.16 -24.28 3.66
N ALA A 589 8.08 -24.14 2.88
CA ALA A 589 7.25 -22.94 2.87
C ALA A 589 6.54 -22.74 4.22
N ILE A 590 5.83 -23.76 4.72
CA ILE A 590 5.10 -23.68 6.00
C ILE A 590 6.08 -23.47 7.16
N PHE A 591 7.20 -24.20 7.17
CA PHE A 591 8.23 -24.03 8.20
C PHE A 591 8.76 -22.58 8.25
N ASN A 592 9.12 -22.02 7.09
CA ASN A 592 9.67 -20.67 7.00
C ASN A 592 8.64 -19.59 7.37
N ASP A 593 7.37 -19.78 7.00
CA ASP A 593 6.29 -18.86 7.38
C ASP A 593 6.03 -18.89 8.88
N CYS A 594 6.00 -20.09 9.49
CA CYS A 594 5.88 -20.26 10.93
C CYS A 594 7.04 -19.59 11.69
N LYS A 595 8.29 -19.93 11.33
CA LYS A 595 9.49 -19.39 11.97
C LYS A 595 9.59 -17.87 11.85
N ARG A 596 9.34 -17.32 10.66
CA ARG A 596 9.37 -15.87 10.40
C ARG A 596 8.29 -15.14 11.18
N THR A 597 7.10 -15.71 11.28
CA THR A 597 5.99 -15.13 12.04
C THR A 597 6.33 -15.07 13.52
N MET A 598 6.83 -16.16 14.10
CA MET A 598 7.26 -16.19 15.51
C MET A 598 8.40 -15.19 15.78
N LEU A 599 9.38 -15.06 14.86
CA LEU A 599 10.46 -14.08 14.99
C LEU A 599 9.93 -12.65 15.02
N GLN A 600 9.02 -12.31 14.12
CA GLN A 600 8.44 -10.96 14.04
C GLN A 600 7.56 -10.64 15.25
N LEU A 601 6.79 -11.62 15.74
CA LEU A 601 6.02 -11.46 16.98
C LEU A 601 6.93 -11.30 18.21
N SER A 602 8.03 -12.07 18.25
CA SER A 602 9.07 -11.90 19.27
C SER A 602 9.70 -10.50 19.22
N GLU A 603 9.99 -9.96 18.04
CA GLU A 603 10.51 -8.59 17.89
C GLU A 603 9.53 -7.53 18.39
N GLN A 604 8.23 -7.74 18.18
CA GLN A 604 7.19 -6.84 18.67
C GLN A 604 7.03 -6.91 20.19
N GLU A 605 7.14 -8.12 20.76
CA GLU A 605 7.01 -8.32 22.21
C GLU A 605 8.26 -7.89 22.98
N PHE A 606 9.45 -8.04 22.39
CA PHE A 606 10.74 -7.75 23.00
C PHE A 606 11.52 -6.73 22.17
N LEU A 607 11.41 -5.45 22.53
CA LEU A 607 11.99 -4.29 21.83
C LEU A 607 13.50 -4.41 21.51
N ASP A 608 14.25 -5.27 22.21
CA ASP A 608 15.70 -5.43 22.07
C ASP A 608 16.15 -6.86 21.71
N SER A 609 15.24 -7.83 21.44
CA SER A 609 15.66 -9.23 21.21
C SER A 609 14.74 -10.06 20.30
N ARG A 610 15.33 -10.75 19.32
CA ARG A 610 14.69 -11.81 18.51
C ARG A 610 14.72 -13.17 19.21
N ASP A 611 14.46 -13.18 20.51
CA ASP A 611 14.67 -14.38 21.33
C ASP A 611 13.46 -15.32 21.30
N LEU A 612 13.48 -16.25 20.35
CA LEU A 612 12.45 -17.27 20.19
C LEU A 612 12.37 -18.23 21.38
N ARG A 613 13.46 -18.45 22.12
CA ARG A 613 13.44 -19.29 23.33
C ARG A 613 12.65 -18.59 24.43
N ARG A 614 12.86 -17.28 24.56
CA ARG A 614 12.07 -16.43 25.46
C ARG A 614 10.60 -16.35 25.04
N PHE A 615 10.33 -16.25 23.74
CA PHE A 615 8.96 -16.28 23.20
C PHE A 615 8.26 -17.62 23.50
N PHE A 616 8.97 -18.73 23.35
CA PHE A 616 8.51 -20.06 23.72
C PHE A 616 8.23 -20.18 25.22
N ALA A 617 9.17 -19.73 26.07
CA ALA A 617 9.06 -19.85 27.54
C ALA A 617 7.79 -19.20 28.10
N ARG A 618 7.38 -18.05 27.55
CA ARG A 618 6.15 -17.36 27.97
C ARG A 618 4.85 -18.03 27.57
N ARG A 619 4.90 -18.97 26.63
CA ARG A 619 3.75 -19.72 26.07
C ARG A 619 3.97 -21.23 26.15
N LYS A 620 4.84 -21.64 27.07
CA LYS A 620 5.36 -22.99 27.22
C LYS A 620 4.23 -24.00 27.28
N ARG A 621 3.28 -23.86 28.21
CA ARG A 621 2.23 -24.86 28.43
C ARG A 621 1.41 -25.10 27.16
N ALA A 622 1.06 -24.02 26.46
CA ALA A 622 0.26 -24.08 25.26
C ALA A 622 1.02 -24.77 24.11
N PHE A 623 2.27 -24.36 23.82
CA PHE A 623 3.08 -24.98 22.77
C PHE A 623 3.41 -26.45 23.08
N CYS A 624 3.78 -26.76 24.32
CA CYS A 624 4.03 -28.15 24.72
C CYS A 624 2.79 -29.02 24.57
N SER A 625 1.62 -28.51 24.94
CA SER A 625 0.36 -29.25 24.75
C SER A 625 0.10 -29.51 23.26
N THR A 626 0.37 -28.54 22.39
CA THR A 626 0.27 -28.71 20.93
C THR A 626 1.23 -29.81 20.46
N ILE A 627 2.52 -29.73 20.81
CA ILE A 627 3.52 -30.71 20.40
C ILE A 627 3.14 -32.12 20.86
N ILE A 628 2.74 -32.28 22.13
CA ILE A 628 2.34 -33.57 22.69
C ILE A 628 1.10 -34.11 21.98
N ASN A 629 0.10 -33.27 21.72
CA ASN A 629 -1.12 -33.71 21.05
C ASN A 629 -0.84 -34.19 19.62
N GLU A 630 0.08 -33.54 18.90
CA GLU A 630 0.50 -33.97 17.56
C GLU A 630 1.30 -35.28 17.61
N MET A 631 2.24 -35.42 18.55
CA MET A 631 2.94 -36.70 18.79
C MET A 631 1.98 -37.85 19.11
N LEU A 632 0.97 -37.59 19.96
CA LEU A 632 -0.06 -38.59 20.30
C LEU A 632 -0.98 -38.90 19.13
N SER A 633 -1.18 -37.96 18.19
CA SER A 633 -1.98 -38.18 17.00
C SER A 633 -1.30 -39.16 16.04
N LEU A 634 0.02 -39.00 15.82
CA LEU A 634 0.84 -39.98 15.08
C LEU A 634 0.79 -41.37 15.72
N TRP A 635 0.75 -41.44 17.05
CA TRP A 635 0.69 -42.72 17.75
C TRP A 635 -0.67 -43.44 17.60
N ARG A 636 -1.74 -42.68 17.34
CA ARG A 636 -3.09 -43.24 17.18
C ARG A 636 -3.45 -43.60 15.75
N SER A 637 -2.71 -43.09 14.76
CA SER A 637 -3.05 -43.23 13.34
C SER A 637 -2.69 -44.60 12.76
N ASP A 638 -1.77 -45.37 13.36
CA ASP A 638 -1.30 -46.61 12.72
C ASP A 638 -1.09 -47.81 13.66
N SER A 639 -1.91 -48.84 13.47
CA SER A 639 -1.70 -50.18 14.06
C SER A 639 -0.83 -51.11 13.18
N GLU A 640 -0.33 -50.61 12.05
CA GLU A 640 0.41 -51.40 11.03
C GLU A 640 1.84 -50.91 10.77
N TYR A 641 2.27 -49.78 11.34
CA TYR A 641 3.63 -49.27 11.16
C TYR A 641 4.64 -50.00 12.07
N SER A 642 5.83 -50.28 11.54
CA SER A 642 6.95 -50.76 12.36
C SER A 642 7.41 -49.65 13.30
N ASP A 643 7.68 -50.01 14.56
CA ASP A 643 8.17 -49.10 15.60
C ASP A 643 9.29 -48.16 15.13
N ASP A 644 10.20 -48.62 14.25
CA ASP A 644 11.33 -47.84 13.73
C ASP A 644 10.93 -46.58 12.92
N VAL A 645 9.88 -46.66 12.09
CA VAL A 645 9.40 -45.52 11.27
C VAL A 645 8.71 -44.48 12.15
N PHE A 646 7.99 -44.93 13.18
CA PHE A 646 7.35 -44.07 14.15
C PHE A 646 8.36 -43.26 14.98
N TYR A 647 9.48 -43.89 15.39
CA TYR A 647 10.54 -43.16 16.09
C TYR A 647 11.23 -42.11 15.20
N GLU A 648 11.42 -42.41 13.91
CA GLU A 648 12.01 -41.47 12.95
C GLU A 648 11.13 -40.22 12.73
N GLU A 649 9.80 -40.39 12.60
CA GLU A 649 8.86 -39.27 12.47
C GLU A 649 8.82 -38.39 13.74
N ILE A 650 8.88 -39.00 14.91
CA ILE A 650 8.97 -38.29 16.19
C ILE A 650 10.27 -37.48 16.27
N ASP A 651 11.40 -38.07 15.89
CA ASP A 651 12.70 -37.39 15.91
C ASP A 651 12.72 -36.21 14.92
N ASN A 652 12.15 -36.37 13.73
CA ASN A 652 12.01 -35.29 12.73
C ASN A 652 11.11 -34.15 13.23
N MET A 653 10.00 -34.48 13.90
CA MET A 653 9.12 -33.48 14.53
C MET A 653 9.84 -32.72 15.64
N LEU A 654 10.58 -33.41 16.51
CA LEU A 654 11.36 -32.80 17.59
C LEU A 654 12.47 -31.91 17.04
N GLN A 655 13.17 -32.36 16.00
CA GLN A 655 14.19 -31.57 15.33
C GLN A 655 13.59 -30.29 14.72
N THR A 656 12.39 -30.39 14.13
CA THR A 656 11.64 -29.24 13.64
C THR A 656 11.33 -28.24 14.75
N VAL A 657 10.88 -28.69 15.93
CA VAL A 657 10.66 -27.80 17.10
C VAL A 657 11.96 -27.14 17.56
N ILE A 658 13.06 -27.90 17.63
CA ILE A 658 14.38 -27.38 18.02
C ILE A 658 14.79 -26.24 17.08
N GLU A 659 14.63 -26.44 15.76
CA GLU A 659 14.99 -25.46 14.76
C GLU A 659 14.05 -24.26 14.69
N LEU A 660 12.74 -24.45 14.91
CA LEU A 660 11.74 -23.39 14.96
C LEU A 660 12.06 -22.40 16.08
N PHE A 661 12.32 -22.90 17.29
CA PHE A 661 12.54 -22.06 18.48
C PHE A 661 14.02 -21.78 18.79
N SER A 662 14.94 -22.23 17.94
CA SER A 662 16.40 -22.03 18.09
C SER A 662 16.96 -22.63 19.39
N PHE A 663 16.53 -23.84 19.74
CA PHE A 663 17.14 -24.63 20.80
C PHE A 663 18.45 -25.28 20.30
N GLU A 664 19.40 -25.49 21.21
CA GLU A 664 20.72 -26.06 20.84
C GLU A 664 20.68 -27.58 20.80
N THR A 665 19.86 -28.19 21.66
CA THR A 665 19.70 -29.64 21.77
C THR A 665 18.28 -30.02 22.16
N PHE A 666 17.90 -31.28 21.90
CA PHE A 666 16.66 -31.87 22.44
C PHE A 666 16.61 -31.77 23.97
N ILE A 667 17.75 -31.92 24.66
CA ILE A 667 17.85 -31.75 26.11
C ILE A 667 17.50 -30.31 26.51
N SER A 668 17.96 -29.31 25.77
CA SER A 668 17.59 -27.91 26.04
C SER A 668 16.10 -27.66 25.85
N LEU A 669 15.47 -28.26 24.82
CA LEU A 669 14.02 -28.24 24.66
C LEU A 669 13.36 -28.91 25.86
N LEU A 670 13.73 -30.13 26.23
CA LEU A 670 13.20 -30.89 27.38
C LEU A 670 13.26 -30.10 28.69
N CYS A 671 14.40 -29.46 28.99
CA CYS A 671 14.59 -28.62 30.16
C CYS A 671 13.58 -27.46 30.21
N TYR A 672 13.24 -26.89 29.05
CA TYR A 672 12.27 -25.81 28.94
C TYR A 672 10.82 -26.29 28.95
N SER A 673 10.51 -27.46 28.38
CA SER A 673 9.15 -27.76 27.87
C SER A 673 8.38 -28.88 28.59
N PHE A 674 9.01 -29.95 29.05
CA PHE A 674 8.28 -31.23 29.11
C PHE A 674 7.70 -31.71 30.46
N ILE A 675 7.87 -31.01 31.58
CA ILE A 675 7.39 -31.55 32.87
C ILE A 675 5.98 -31.07 33.27
N ASP A 676 5.47 -30.00 32.66
CA ASP A 676 4.16 -29.45 33.01
C ASP A 676 2.97 -30.19 32.33
N SER A 677 3.21 -30.97 31.26
CA SER A 677 2.14 -31.49 30.38
C SER A 677 2.10 -33.00 30.14
N SER A 678 3.12 -33.82 30.47
CA SER A 678 3.10 -35.26 30.14
C SER A 678 3.63 -36.18 31.24
N MET A 679 2.72 -36.76 32.03
CA MET A 679 3.01 -38.03 32.72
C MET A 679 3.36 -39.18 31.74
N TYR A 680 3.09 -39.00 30.45
CA TYR A 680 3.24 -40.02 29.40
C TYR A 680 4.60 -40.02 28.67
N LEU A 681 5.42 -38.96 28.79
CA LEU A 681 6.75 -38.88 28.15
C LEU A 681 7.92 -38.97 29.14
N ILE A 682 7.65 -38.83 30.44
CA ILE A 682 8.59 -39.21 31.52
C ILE A 682 9.16 -40.62 31.31
N PRO A 683 8.41 -41.65 30.86
CA PRO A 683 8.97 -42.96 30.55
C PRO A 683 10.06 -42.91 29.47
N SER A 684 9.85 -42.20 28.36
CA SER A 684 10.82 -42.13 27.26
C SER A 684 12.11 -41.40 27.66
N VAL A 685 12.00 -40.34 28.47
CA VAL A 685 13.16 -39.61 29.04
C VAL A 685 13.93 -40.46 30.06
N LEU A 686 13.23 -41.25 30.87
CA LEU A 686 13.85 -42.21 31.81
C LEU A 686 14.49 -43.40 31.07
N LEU A 687 13.96 -43.78 29.90
CA LEU A 687 14.48 -44.87 29.07
C LEU A 687 15.70 -44.46 28.24
N SER A 688 15.78 -43.21 27.77
CA SER A 688 16.93 -42.70 26.99
C SER A 688 18.20 -42.51 27.84
N ASP A 689 18.06 -42.22 29.14
CA ASP A 689 19.20 -41.96 30.05
C ASP A 689 19.51 -43.15 30.99
N LYS A 690 19.16 -44.37 30.56
CA LYS A 690 19.52 -45.61 31.28
C LYS A 690 21.04 -45.80 31.43
N LYS A 691 21.86 -45.10 30.64
CA LYS A 691 23.33 -45.23 30.65
C LYS A 691 24.01 -44.42 31.76
N ASN A 692 23.39 -43.39 32.35
CA ASN A 692 24.03 -42.55 33.38
C ASN A 692 23.41 -42.63 34.77
N GLY A 693 22.23 -43.24 34.96
CA GLY A 693 21.68 -43.55 36.28
C GLY A 693 21.32 -42.35 37.18
N GLU A 694 21.48 -41.10 36.74
CA GLU A 694 21.11 -39.90 37.49
C GLU A 694 19.71 -39.40 37.09
N ILE A 695 18.71 -39.66 37.94
CA ILE A 695 17.37 -39.06 37.80
C ILE A 695 17.46 -37.58 38.21
N SER A 696 17.88 -36.75 37.26
CA SER A 696 18.07 -35.31 37.46
C SER A 696 16.76 -34.52 37.46
N TYR A 697 15.67 -35.06 36.91
CA TYR A 697 14.41 -34.35 36.62
C TYR A 697 13.19 -34.74 37.48
N PHE A 698 13.38 -35.23 38.70
CA PHE A 698 12.27 -35.63 39.60
C PHE A 698 11.47 -34.46 40.24
N PRO A 699 12.08 -33.39 40.78
CA PRO A 699 11.36 -32.38 41.56
C PRO A 699 10.13 -31.72 40.87
N PRO A 700 10.13 -31.46 39.55
CA PRO A 700 8.99 -30.80 38.90
C PRO A 700 7.72 -31.66 38.80
N VAL A 701 7.80 -32.98 39.07
CA VAL A 701 6.60 -33.84 39.25
C VAL A 701 5.70 -33.35 40.39
N LEU A 702 6.28 -32.60 41.34
CA LEU A 702 5.57 -32.01 42.49
C LEU A 702 4.89 -30.67 42.16
N GLU A 703 5.01 -30.13 40.94
CA GLU A 703 4.33 -28.86 40.56
C GLU A 703 2.80 -28.99 40.53
N LYS A 704 2.26 -30.21 40.42
CA LYS A 704 0.82 -30.48 40.49
C LYS A 704 0.42 -31.17 41.79
N PRO A 705 -0.77 -30.85 42.35
CA PRO A 705 -1.29 -31.55 43.51
C PRO A 705 -1.35 -33.07 43.29
N MET A 706 -0.74 -33.81 44.22
CA MET A 706 -0.70 -35.27 44.20
C MET A 706 -1.87 -35.83 45.02
N ASN A 707 -2.98 -36.15 44.34
CA ASN A 707 -4.04 -36.95 44.97
C ASN A 707 -3.55 -38.38 45.29
N SER A 708 -4.29 -39.10 46.15
CA SER A 708 -3.90 -40.44 46.61
C SER A 708 -3.67 -41.45 45.47
N VAL A 709 -4.46 -41.34 44.39
CA VAL A 709 -4.34 -42.18 43.18
C VAL A 709 -3.05 -41.89 42.42
N ARG A 710 -2.74 -40.62 42.13
CA ARG A 710 -1.49 -40.20 41.48
C ARG A 710 -0.27 -40.56 42.31
N ARG A 711 -0.35 -40.41 43.63
CA ARG A 711 0.74 -40.77 44.56
C ARG A 711 1.05 -42.27 44.51
N LYS A 712 0.02 -43.11 44.46
CA LYS A 712 0.16 -44.56 44.31
C LYS A 712 0.73 -44.93 42.94
N PHE A 713 0.22 -44.33 41.86
CA PHE A 713 0.71 -44.55 40.50
C PHE A 713 2.19 -44.15 40.38
N LEU A 714 2.56 -42.94 40.81
CA LEU A 714 3.94 -42.46 40.71
C LEU A 714 4.90 -43.35 41.50
N LYS A 715 4.49 -43.80 42.69
CA LYS A 715 5.28 -44.73 43.51
C LYS A 715 5.50 -46.07 42.80
N SER A 716 4.45 -46.63 42.18
CA SER A 716 4.57 -47.86 41.39
C SER A 716 5.44 -47.66 40.16
N PHE A 717 5.23 -46.56 39.43
CA PHE A 717 5.93 -46.22 38.21
C PHE A 717 7.44 -46.04 38.43
N ILE A 718 7.85 -45.22 39.41
CA ILE A 718 9.27 -45.01 39.71
C ILE A 718 9.92 -46.32 40.16
N LYS A 719 9.21 -47.12 40.96
CA LYS A 719 9.73 -48.42 41.39
C LYS A 719 9.92 -49.38 40.21
N GLU A 720 8.99 -49.38 39.26
CA GLU A 720 8.99 -50.28 38.10
C GLU A 720 10.04 -49.88 37.05
N TYR A 721 10.19 -48.58 36.77
CA TYR A 721 11.03 -48.09 35.67
C TYR A 721 12.41 -47.60 36.10
N CYS A 722 12.55 -47.12 37.34
CA CYS A 722 13.81 -46.58 37.86
C CYS A 722 14.50 -47.48 38.89
N ASP A 723 13.80 -48.49 39.42
CA ASP A 723 14.27 -49.33 40.55
C ASP A 723 14.67 -48.52 41.80
N VAL A 724 13.98 -47.39 42.05
CA VAL A 724 14.27 -46.48 43.16
C VAL A 724 12.99 -46.23 43.98
N ASP A 725 13.12 -46.07 45.31
CA ASP A 725 12.00 -45.65 46.15
C ASP A 725 11.75 -44.13 46.01
N LEU A 726 10.48 -43.75 45.82
CA LEU A 726 10.03 -42.35 45.83
C LEU A 726 10.54 -41.58 47.08
N VAL A 727 10.59 -42.25 48.24
CA VAL A 727 11.12 -41.66 49.49
C VAL A 727 12.61 -41.35 49.37
N TRP A 728 13.38 -42.22 48.70
CA TRP A 728 14.80 -42.00 48.47
C TRP A 728 15.02 -40.82 47.51
N LEU A 729 14.21 -40.67 46.46
CA LEU A 729 14.31 -39.52 45.54
C LEU A 729 13.98 -38.18 46.21
N LEU A 730 12.91 -38.15 47.01
CA LEU A 730 12.55 -36.96 47.80
C LEU A 730 13.68 -36.55 48.74
N TYR A 731 14.49 -37.50 49.22
CA TYR A 731 15.64 -37.24 50.08
C TYR A 731 16.88 -36.77 49.28
N THR A 732 17.29 -37.53 48.25
CA THR A 732 18.48 -37.22 47.44
C THR A 732 18.37 -35.86 46.75
N LYS A 733 17.15 -35.43 46.42
CA LYS A 733 16.85 -34.11 45.83
C LYS A 733 16.06 -33.20 46.78
N ARG A 734 16.25 -33.34 48.11
CA ARG A 734 15.43 -32.64 49.14
C ARG A 734 15.24 -31.16 48.91
N TYR A 735 16.33 -30.43 48.63
CA TYR A 735 16.30 -28.97 48.54
C TYR A 735 15.43 -28.54 47.35
N SER A 736 15.63 -29.17 46.19
CA SER A 736 14.84 -28.91 44.98
C SER A 736 13.37 -29.32 45.16
N CYS A 737 13.09 -30.41 45.88
CA CYS A 737 11.73 -30.83 46.18
C CYS A 737 11.03 -29.83 47.11
N ILE A 738 11.72 -29.35 48.17
CA ILE A 738 11.19 -28.32 49.07
C ILE A 738 10.93 -27.03 48.30
N VAL A 739 11.86 -26.56 47.47
CA VAL A 739 11.66 -25.37 46.62
C VAL A 739 10.43 -25.52 45.74
N CYS A 740 10.31 -26.62 45.01
CA CYS A 740 9.18 -26.88 44.11
C CYS A 740 7.84 -26.89 44.88
N VAL A 741 7.80 -27.58 46.03
CA VAL A 741 6.61 -27.62 46.88
C VAL A 741 6.25 -26.25 47.43
N LEU A 742 7.23 -25.47 47.90
CA LEU A 742 7.01 -24.11 48.38
C LEU A 742 6.49 -23.19 47.28
N GLN A 743 6.99 -23.32 46.06
CA GLN A 743 6.56 -22.53 44.89
C GLN A 743 5.12 -22.84 44.45
N ASN A 744 4.57 -24.01 44.83
CA ASN A 744 3.25 -24.48 44.43
C ASN A 744 2.26 -24.64 45.62
N ILE A 745 2.66 -24.26 46.84
CA ILE A 745 1.90 -24.50 48.07
C ILE A 745 0.49 -23.87 48.06
N ALA A 746 0.26 -22.82 47.26
CA ALA A 746 -1.06 -22.22 47.12
C ALA A 746 -2.08 -23.10 46.37
N LEU A 747 -1.62 -24.07 45.54
CA LEU A 747 -2.51 -24.94 44.78
C LEU A 747 -3.20 -26.01 45.65
N ASP A 748 -2.49 -26.53 46.66
CA ASP A 748 -3.01 -27.48 47.66
C ASP A 748 -2.21 -27.37 48.96
N THR A 749 -2.54 -26.37 49.77
CA THR A 749 -1.78 -26.08 50.99
C THR A 749 -1.73 -27.27 51.95
N SER A 750 -2.83 -28.02 52.09
CA SER A 750 -2.88 -29.22 52.94
C SER A 750 -1.97 -30.33 52.45
N GLY A 751 -2.08 -30.72 51.17
CA GLY A 751 -1.30 -31.80 50.60
C GLY A 751 0.19 -31.48 50.53
N TYR A 752 0.54 -30.24 50.24
CA TYR A 752 1.93 -29.81 50.21
C TYR A 752 2.56 -29.69 51.60
N LEU A 753 1.82 -29.24 52.62
CA LEU A 753 2.31 -29.28 54.01
C LEU A 753 2.54 -30.71 54.50
N GLU A 754 1.70 -31.68 54.10
CA GLU A 754 1.91 -33.10 54.39
C GLU A 754 3.23 -33.61 53.75
N ILE A 755 3.51 -33.23 52.50
CA ILE A 755 4.76 -33.59 51.82
C ILE A 755 5.97 -32.96 52.53
N LEU A 756 5.91 -31.68 52.89
CA LEU A 756 6.97 -31.01 53.63
C LEU A 756 7.19 -31.62 55.02
N GLN A 757 6.11 -31.98 55.71
CA GLN A 757 6.18 -32.67 57.00
C GLN A 757 6.86 -34.03 56.86
N ASN A 758 6.57 -34.78 55.80
CA ASN A 758 7.22 -36.07 55.54
C ASN A 758 8.72 -35.90 55.27
N ILE A 759 9.12 -34.90 54.48
CA ILE A 759 10.54 -34.58 54.23
C ILE A 759 11.24 -34.17 55.54
N PHE A 760 10.62 -33.28 56.32
CA PHE A 760 11.15 -32.78 57.61
C PHE A 760 11.28 -33.87 58.67
N THR A 761 10.25 -34.71 58.83
CA THR A 761 10.24 -35.79 59.83
C THR A 761 11.33 -36.81 59.54
N TRP A 762 11.63 -37.07 58.27
CA TRP A 762 12.72 -37.95 57.86
C TRP A 762 14.10 -37.34 58.18
N GLN A 763 14.24 -36.03 57.94
CA GLN A 763 15.43 -35.24 58.24
C GLN A 763 15.76 -35.18 59.74
N MET A 764 14.72 -35.19 60.58
CA MET A 764 14.82 -35.15 62.05
C MET A 764 14.89 -36.52 62.73
N ARG A 765 14.97 -37.64 61.97
CA ARG A 765 15.16 -38.98 62.59
C ARG A 765 16.42 -39.10 63.46
N CYS A 766 17.36 -38.15 63.35
CA CYS A 766 18.56 -38.06 64.20
C CYS A 766 18.42 -37.10 65.40
N ASN A 767 17.38 -36.24 65.49
CA ASN A 767 17.16 -35.27 66.57
C ASN A 767 15.67 -35.22 66.98
N GLN A 768 15.30 -35.86 68.10
CA GLN A 768 13.92 -36.17 68.48
C GLN A 768 13.09 -35.01 69.10
N GLN A 769 13.51 -33.74 69.02
CA GLN A 769 12.89 -32.67 69.84
C GLN A 769 12.10 -31.57 69.11
N GLU A 770 12.05 -31.52 67.78
CA GLU A 770 11.31 -30.47 67.06
C GLU A 770 10.00 -30.97 66.41
N THR A 771 8.87 -30.36 66.78
CA THR A 771 7.59 -30.52 66.07
C THR A 771 7.61 -29.77 64.75
N PHE A 772 7.09 -30.38 63.68
CA PHE A 772 7.04 -29.75 62.35
C PHE A 772 6.31 -28.39 62.38
N SER A 773 6.97 -27.37 61.86
CA SER A 773 6.38 -26.12 61.44
C SER A 773 7.09 -25.64 60.18
N LEU A 774 6.40 -24.83 59.35
CA LEU A 774 7.04 -24.26 58.17
C LEU A 774 8.24 -23.38 58.56
N THR A 775 8.15 -22.65 59.68
CA THR A 775 9.26 -21.88 60.24
C THR A 775 10.47 -22.76 60.58
N ALA A 776 10.26 -23.91 61.24
CA ALA A 776 11.34 -24.82 61.60
C ALA A 776 12.02 -25.40 60.35
N LEU A 777 11.25 -25.78 59.32
CA LEU A 777 11.79 -26.21 58.03
C LEU A 777 12.64 -25.12 57.38
N MET A 778 12.15 -23.87 57.33
CA MET A 778 12.88 -22.76 56.73
C MET A 778 14.15 -22.38 57.50
N LYS A 779 14.13 -22.49 58.83
CA LYS A 779 15.28 -22.24 59.70
C LYS A 779 16.35 -23.33 59.62
N TYR A 780 15.97 -24.55 59.25
CA TYR A 780 16.89 -25.68 59.14
C TYR A 780 18.08 -25.32 58.23
N ASN A 781 19.30 -25.44 58.75
CA ASN A 781 20.55 -25.06 58.07
C ASN A 781 20.55 -23.64 57.45
N CYS A 782 19.70 -22.73 57.93
CA CYS A 782 19.51 -21.39 57.35
C CYS A 782 19.13 -21.41 55.85
N GLU A 783 18.46 -22.47 55.37
CA GLU A 783 18.12 -22.64 53.95
C GLU A 783 17.06 -21.65 53.43
N TYR A 784 16.34 -20.95 54.31
CA TYR A 784 15.37 -19.91 53.94
C TYR A 784 15.90 -18.88 52.94
N LEU A 785 17.18 -18.51 53.04
CA LEU A 785 17.77 -17.55 52.11
C LEU A 785 17.82 -18.11 50.68
N GLY A 786 18.14 -19.39 50.55
CA GLY A 786 18.12 -20.09 49.27
C GLY A 786 16.71 -20.18 48.69
N PHE A 787 15.71 -20.47 49.52
CA PHE A 787 14.30 -20.50 49.09
C PHE A 787 13.84 -19.12 48.61
N LEU A 788 14.13 -18.05 49.36
CA LEU A 788 13.79 -16.67 48.97
C LEU A 788 14.49 -16.25 47.67
N LEU A 789 15.77 -16.60 47.50
CA LEU A 789 16.49 -16.33 46.26
C LEU A 789 15.93 -17.13 45.07
N SER A 790 15.46 -18.35 45.30
CA SER A 790 14.77 -19.15 44.29
C SER A 790 13.47 -18.48 43.84
N PHE A 791 12.63 -18.00 44.78
CA PHE A 791 11.44 -17.22 44.45
C PHE A 791 11.79 -15.96 43.67
N ARG A 792 12.78 -15.18 44.12
CA ARG A 792 13.23 -13.98 43.41
C ARG A 792 13.65 -14.31 41.98
N ARG A 793 14.42 -15.39 41.79
CA ARG A 793 14.87 -15.83 40.47
C ARG A 793 13.67 -16.19 39.60
N SER A 794 12.80 -17.10 40.05
CA SER A 794 11.62 -17.52 39.28
C SER A 794 10.66 -16.37 38.96
N LEU A 795 10.52 -15.36 39.81
CA LEU A 795 9.69 -14.18 39.50
C LEU A 795 10.29 -13.30 38.38
N LEU A 796 11.61 -13.28 38.25
CA LEU A 796 12.33 -12.49 37.23
C LEU A 796 12.61 -13.27 35.94
N ASP A 797 12.65 -14.60 36.03
CA ASP A 797 12.94 -15.50 34.93
C ASP A 797 11.71 -15.68 34.04
N ASP A 798 11.88 -15.71 32.71
CA ASP A 798 10.77 -15.92 31.78
C ASP A 798 10.39 -17.41 31.66
N ASP A 799 11.26 -18.33 32.09
CA ASP A 799 10.97 -19.76 32.19
C ASP A 799 9.78 -20.08 33.11
N HIS A 800 9.51 -19.17 34.04
CA HIS A 800 8.43 -19.29 35.02
C HIS A 800 7.31 -18.27 34.76
N TYR A 801 7.28 -17.63 33.59
CA TYR A 801 6.33 -16.56 33.27
C TYR A 801 4.88 -16.97 33.55
N GLU A 802 4.46 -18.13 33.02
CA GLU A 802 3.10 -18.68 33.23
C GLU A 802 2.84 -19.11 34.69
N GLN A 803 3.89 -19.32 35.49
CA GLN A 803 3.80 -19.72 36.90
C GLN A 803 3.81 -18.52 37.86
N ARG A 804 4.07 -17.29 37.39
CA ARG A 804 4.24 -16.10 38.24
C ARG A 804 3.06 -15.83 39.15
N ALA A 805 1.83 -15.93 38.66
CA ALA A 805 0.62 -15.78 39.47
C ALA A 805 0.59 -16.78 40.63
N ASN A 806 0.92 -18.05 40.36
CA ASN A 806 0.99 -19.09 41.37
C ASN A 806 2.16 -18.88 42.35
N LEU A 807 3.32 -18.45 41.86
CA LEU A 807 4.48 -18.11 42.70
C LEU A 807 4.14 -16.98 43.69
N LEU A 808 3.42 -15.95 43.25
CA LEU A 808 2.97 -14.86 44.10
C LEU A 808 1.97 -15.34 45.16
N ALA A 809 0.98 -16.15 44.77
CA ALA A 809 0.01 -16.74 45.69
C ALA A 809 0.68 -17.68 46.72
N SER A 810 1.63 -18.50 46.27
CA SER A 810 2.43 -19.38 47.12
C SER A 810 3.29 -18.60 48.08
N PHE A 811 3.92 -17.51 47.63
CA PHE A 811 4.71 -16.66 48.51
C PHE A 811 3.86 -15.95 49.58
N ALA A 812 2.66 -15.49 49.23
CA ALA A 812 1.68 -14.97 50.19
C ALA A 812 1.27 -16.04 51.21
N THR A 813 1.06 -17.27 50.76
CA THR A 813 0.73 -18.42 51.62
C THR A 813 1.87 -18.73 52.60
N ILE A 814 3.13 -18.68 52.16
CA ILE A 814 4.30 -18.86 53.03
C ILE A 814 4.33 -17.77 54.11
N ILE A 815 4.17 -16.49 53.74
CA ILE A 815 4.15 -15.36 54.68
C ILE A 815 3.05 -15.53 55.74
N LYS A 816 1.90 -16.07 55.35
CA LYS A 816 0.79 -16.38 56.25
C LYS A 816 1.12 -17.49 57.26
N LEU A 817 1.89 -18.50 56.83
CA LEU A 817 2.15 -19.73 57.60
C LEU A 817 3.40 -19.67 58.50
N ILE A 818 4.36 -18.79 58.22
CA ILE A 818 5.56 -18.61 59.07
C ILE A 818 5.28 -17.75 60.30
N ASP A 819 6.07 -17.96 61.36
CA ASP A 819 5.94 -17.21 62.61
C ASP A 819 6.27 -15.73 62.44
N VAL A 820 5.50 -14.86 63.10
CA VAL A 820 5.67 -13.40 63.02
C VAL A 820 7.08 -12.98 63.41
N LYS A 821 7.64 -13.54 64.49
CA LYS A 821 9.00 -13.24 64.95
C LYS A 821 10.05 -13.55 63.88
N PHE A 822 9.89 -14.68 63.16
CA PHE A 822 10.81 -15.04 62.09
C PHE A 822 10.65 -14.15 60.84
N LEU A 823 9.41 -13.79 60.50
CA LEU A 823 9.14 -12.83 59.42
C LEU A 823 9.77 -11.46 59.71
N GLU A 824 9.71 -10.99 60.96
CA GLU A 824 10.34 -9.74 61.39
C GLU A 824 11.87 -9.81 61.34
N GLU A 825 12.47 -10.91 61.82
CA GLU A 825 13.91 -11.17 61.73
C GLU A 825 14.41 -11.21 60.27
N THR A 826 13.59 -11.71 59.35
CA THR A 826 13.94 -11.88 57.92
C THR A 826 13.34 -10.83 56.99
N CYS A 827 12.71 -9.78 57.54
CA CYS A 827 11.92 -8.79 56.78
C CYS A 827 12.70 -8.17 55.61
N ASN A 828 13.95 -7.78 55.83
CA ASN A 828 14.80 -7.18 54.80
C ASN A 828 15.06 -8.15 53.63
N LYS A 829 15.08 -9.47 53.88
CA LYS A 829 15.28 -10.49 52.84
C LYS A 829 13.99 -10.75 52.07
N VAL A 830 12.85 -10.81 52.76
CA VAL A 830 11.52 -10.93 52.15
C VAL A 830 11.23 -9.74 51.23
N ILE A 831 11.58 -8.51 51.65
CA ILE A 831 11.43 -7.30 50.83
C ILE A 831 12.19 -7.39 49.49
N VAL A 832 13.33 -8.07 49.43
CA VAL A 832 14.07 -8.25 48.17
C VAL A 832 13.27 -9.08 47.17
N VAL A 833 12.56 -10.11 47.64
CA VAL A 833 11.66 -10.93 46.80
C VAL A 833 10.43 -10.12 46.39
N LEU A 834 9.83 -9.36 47.32
CA LEU A 834 8.67 -8.51 47.04
C LEU A 834 8.98 -7.41 46.01
N ARG A 835 10.22 -6.88 46.00
CA ARG A 835 10.67 -5.96 44.95
C ARG A 835 10.70 -6.63 43.57
N ALA A 836 11.12 -7.88 43.49
CA ALA A 836 11.02 -8.66 42.24
C ALA A 836 9.55 -8.98 41.89
N ALA A 837 8.70 -9.27 42.87
CA ALA A 837 7.27 -9.42 42.62
C ALA A 837 6.63 -8.15 42.03
N THR A 838 7.10 -6.97 42.45
CA THR A 838 6.55 -5.68 41.99
C THR A 838 6.71 -5.48 40.48
N THR A 839 7.69 -6.13 39.83
CA THR A 839 7.85 -6.03 38.37
C THR A 839 6.77 -6.77 37.59
N ILE A 840 5.93 -7.57 38.26
CA ILE A 840 4.82 -8.32 37.65
C ILE A 840 3.54 -7.44 37.58
N GLY A 841 3.48 -6.35 38.36
CA GLY A 841 2.35 -5.43 38.36
C GLY A 841 1.29 -5.78 39.41
N GLU A 842 0.03 -5.64 39.03
CA GLU A 842 -1.13 -5.67 39.94
C GLU A 842 -1.26 -6.99 40.72
N GLU A 843 -0.90 -8.12 40.12
CA GLU A 843 -0.93 -9.43 40.78
C GLU A 843 -0.07 -9.48 42.06
N SER A 844 0.95 -8.63 42.17
CA SER A 844 1.84 -8.57 43.33
C SER A 844 1.22 -7.90 44.57
N VAL A 845 0.12 -7.16 44.40
CA VAL A 845 -0.53 -6.41 45.49
C VAL A 845 -0.98 -7.35 46.61
N THR A 846 -1.48 -8.53 46.27
CA THR A 846 -1.95 -9.53 47.24
C THR A 846 -0.84 -9.98 48.19
N VAL A 847 0.35 -10.25 47.66
CA VAL A 847 1.49 -10.71 48.48
C VAL A 847 2.08 -9.57 49.32
N TRP A 848 2.10 -8.34 48.80
CA TRP A 848 2.47 -7.15 49.56
C TRP A 848 1.50 -6.88 50.71
N THR A 849 0.20 -7.02 50.47
CA THR A 849 -0.84 -6.82 51.48
C THR A 849 -0.69 -7.82 52.62
N GLU A 850 -0.48 -9.10 52.30
CA GLU A 850 -0.28 -10.14 53.31
C GLU A 850 1.00 -9.92 54.14
N PHE A 851 2.09 -9.46 53.50
CA PHE A 851 3.32 -9.08 54.20
C PHE A 851 3.09 -7.95 55.21
N VAL A 852 2.52 -6.83 54.78
CA VAL A 852 2.27 -5.67 55.66
C VAL A 852 1.31 -6.02 56.79
N ARG A 853 0.26 -6.81 56.49
CA ARG A 853 -0.72 -7.26 57.48
C ARG A 853 -0.08 -8.05 58.63
N ARG A 854 0.98 -8.82 58.37
CA ARG A 854 1.64 -9.69 59.36
C ARG A 854 2.71 -9.02 60.23
N LEU A 855 3.20 -7.84 59.86
CA LEU A 855 4.23 -7.10 60.62
C LEU A 855 3.63 -6.35 61.84
N SER A 856 4.39 -6.23 62.92
CA SER A 856 4.06 -5.33 64.05
C SER A 856 4.20 -3.85 63.69
N ASP A 857 3.48 -2.97 64.40
CA ASP A 857 3.38 -1.54 64.07
C ASP A 857 4.73 -0.81 64.03
N GLY A 858 5.67 -1.17 64.92
CA GLY A 858 7.02 -0.58 64.92
C GLY A 858 7.88 -0.95 63.70
N ILE A 859 7.68 -2.15 63.14
CA ILE A 859 8.39 -2.59 61.93
C ILE A 859 7.68 -2.09 60.67
N ARG A 860 6.35 -1.90 60.71
CA ARG A 860 5.58 -1.28 59.61
C ARG A 860 6.07 0.12 59.27
N GLU A 861 6.35 0.97 60.26
CA GLU A 861 6.87 2.33 60.02
C GLU A 861 8.27 2.34 59.36
N ILE A 862 9.14 1.39 59.74
CA ILE A 862 10.48 1.23 59.13
C ILE A 862 10.38 0.70 57.70
N THR A 863 9.39 -0.16 57.45
CA THR A 863 9.17 -0.82 56.16
C THR A 863 8.48 0.11 55.15
N ALA A 864 7.56 0.96 55.61
CA ALA A 864 6.90 1.99 54.80
C ALA A 864 7.90 2.97 54.15
N LYS A 865 9.04 3.23 54.81
CA LYS A 865 10.13 4.06 54.26
C LYS A 865 10.98 3.35 53.17
N LYS A 866 10.87 2.03 53.04
CA LYS A 866 11.67 1.19 52.13
C LYS A 866 10.85 0.53 51.00
N ALA A 867 9.54 0.59 51.08
CA ALA A 867 8.62 0.13 50.04
C ALA A 867 8.64 1.11 48.86
N PRO A 868 8.66 0.64 47.61
CA PRO A 868 8.43 1.50 46.46
C PRO A 868 7.03 2.12 46.58
N ILE A 869 6.87 3.39 46.18
CA ILE A 869 5.56 4.02 46.02
C ILE A 869 4.86 3.25 44.90
N ILE A 870 4.03 2.27 45.27
CA ILE A 870 3.07 1.68 44.37
C ILE A 870 1.98 2.76 44.23
N ASN A 871 2.02 3.53 43.15
CA ASN A 871 0.87 4.35 42.77
C ASN A 871 -0.25 3.36 42.45
N ILE A 872 -1.17 3.19 43.41
CA ILE A 872 -2.48 2.58 43.22
C ILE A 872 -3.30 3.52 42.34
#